data_AF-A0A1V5XLE5-F1
#
_entry.id   AF-A0A1V5XLE5-F1
#
_cell.length_a   1.000
_cell.length_b   1.000
_cell.length_c   1.000
_cell.angle_alpha   90.00
_cell.angle_beta   90.00
_cell.angle_gamma   90.00
#
_symmetry.space_group_name_H-M   'P 1'
#
loop_
_entity.id
_entity.type
_entity.pdbx_description
1 polymer ?
#
loop_
_entity_poly.entity_id
_entity_poly.type
_entity_poly.pdbx_seq_one_letter_code
_entity_poly.pdbx_strand_id
1 'polypeptide(L)'
;MESLLSLFPNPEDNFPLIAVILGLPLMGALINGIFGKRLGPEGVRTMALSAVGGSFLASLAAFLLLYARVQQASASLSEGAAVPHVKFVWNAWRWLALETTSIDVVFAIDSLSATMMLVVTGVGGLIHLYSTGYMAGDPSYHRFFAYLNLFIFSMLVLILGDNLPILFVGWEGVGLCSYLLIGFWFEADKNASAGKKAFITNRIGDFGLLFAMAMILHTTGSLSWAGIEARAPELFNELQIWPIGVAPSWLPAFLTSPVVVNYATLIGLALFLGCAGKSAQIPLYVWLPDAMAGPTPVSALIHAATMVTAGVYLVARMSFVFVLSPTAMMVVAGVGAFTALFAATIGLVQHDIKKVLAYSTVSQLGFMFMGVGVGAFASGMFHVVTHAFFKACLFLGAGSVIHAMHARIHDTDASQDMRNMGGLRKYMPKTYWTYMAATAAIIGLPLTAGFFSKDDILFRAFVNRIQPSGLLKDLAIRNAVQKAGAPLSDEAREAVVQGLHIPEWFSTAVFVVGVTAAILTAFYMLRTVFLTFFGDFRGWRIVPGWKNDDHDHDHHASHAHDEPIDGPVPHESPWAMWVPLVVLAFFALFAGWVNAGPFHLTAFSHWLEPSMQSGLKMVTTIKQGDELTHLEHLLLIPGVLAFLIGSGAAYWVYYVKKGEPARQAAQSAGGLYRLVLDKWRIDELYEATVLGAFHSLAETAALFDKWVIDGVLARLTTIVIQSFGSLFRAFQTGRVQMYAAVMVVGLFATGAYLLTAHGEVVVTKDEAGGMYIVEAAPGLGYKYRWDRDGDGVWDNPQLEQDETWTLLQKVQVQVPPGQETKVRVEVQNAFKMTKIREIVLRRPLPDKSRPDPVGMNVPIEVMP
;
A
#
# COMPACT_ATOMS: atom_id res chain seq x y z
N MET A 1 24.32 -26.32 18.93
CA MET A 1 24.05 -25.43 17.78
C MET A 1 24.38 -26.11 16.47
N GLU A 2 25.61 -26.64 16.31
CA GLU A 2 25.99 -27.41 15.12
C GLU A 2 25.07 -28.61 14.84
N SER A 3 24.65 -29.35 15.88
CA SER A 3 23.67 -30.45 15.72
C SER A 3 22.26 -29.99 15.30
N LEU A 4 21.90 -28.72 15.52
CA LEU A 4 20.65 -28.14 15.02
C LEU A 4 20.83 -27.66 13.58
N LEU A 5 21.98 -27.05 13.25
CA LEU A 5 22.33 -26.68 11.88
C LEU A 5 22.43 -27.92 10.97
N SER A 6 22.87 -29.06 11.48
CA SER A 6 22.90 -30.31 10.71
C SER A 6 21.52 -30.84 10.31
N LEU A 7 20.44 -30.41 10.98
CA LEU A 7 19.07 -30.72 10.54
C LEU A 7 18.69 -29.95 9.25
N PHE A 8 19.44 -28.89 8.92
CA PHE A 8 19.21 -28.02 7.77
C PHE A 8 20.53 -27.84 6.99
N PRO A 9 20.95 -28.85 6.20
CA PRO A 9 22.27 -28.85 5.58
C PRO A 9 22.51 -27.69 4.59
N ASN A 10 21.47 -27.23 3.88
CA ASN A 10 21.54 -26.10 2.94
C ASN A 10 20.43 -25.06 3.24
N PRO A 11 20.53 -24.31 4.35
CA PRO A 11 19.48 -23.40 4.76
C PRO A 11 19.38 -22.17 3.83
N GLU A 12 20.41 -21.90 3.03
CA GLU A 12 20.43 -20.84 2.02
C GLU A 12 19.54 -21.15 0.81
N ASP A 13 19.31 -22.44 0.52
CA ASP A 13 18.45 -22.89 -0.58
C ASP A 13 17.06 -23.34 -0.12
N ASN A 14 17.01 -24.05 1.02
CA ASN A 14 15.77 -24.61 1.55
C ASN A 14 15.79 -24.74 3.08
N PHE A 15 15.04 -23.87 3.76
CA PHE A 15 14.92 -23.81 5.20
C PHE A 15 13.45 -23.98 5.65
N PRO A 16 12.97 -25.23 5.79
CA PRO A 16 11.56 -25.51 6.03
C PRO A 16 11.02 -25.04 7.39
N LEU A 17 11.89 -24.63 8.33
CA LEU A 17 11.44 -24.03 9.59
C LEU A 17 10.63 -22.75 9.36
N ILE A 18 10.86 -22.02 8.25
CA ILE A 18 10.04 -20.88 7.83
C ILE A 18 8.57 -21.29 7.64
N ALA A 19 8.32 -22.44 7.04
CA ALA A 19 6.96 -22.96 6.84
C ALA A 19 6.25 -23.23 8.16
N VAL A 20 6.98 -23.69 9.18
CA VAL A 20 6.44 -23.91 10.54
C VAL A 20 6.11 -22.58 11.21
N ILE A 21 7.00 -21.59 11.11
CA ILE A 21 6.81 -20.25 11.70
C ILE A 21 5.54 -19.60 11.14
N LEU A 22 5.32 -19.70 9.82
CA LEU A 22 4.12 -19.19 9.13
C LEU A 22 2.88 -20.06 9.38
N GLY A 23 3.04 -21.38 9.33
CA GLY A 23 1.95 -22.34 9.37
C GLY A 23 1.25 -22.37 10.72
N LEU A 24 1.96 -22.20 11.84
CA LEU A 24 1.37 -22.28 13.16
C LEU A 24 0.30 -21.20 13.42
N PRO A 25 0.55 -19.88 13.23
CA PRO A 25 -0.49 -18.87 13.38
C PRO A 25 -1.63 -19.05 12.37
N LEU A 26 -1.35 -19.46 11.13
CA LEU A 26 -2.39 -19.74 10.14
C LEU A 26 -3.31 -20.89 10.60
N MET A 27 -2.74 -21.98 11.08
CA MET A 27 -3.50 -23.10 11.65
C MET A 27 -4.34 -22.65 12.85
N GLY A 28 -3.75 -21.86 13.76
CA GLY A 28 -4.48 -21.28 14.89
C GLY A 28 -5.66 -20.41 14.44
N ALA A 29 -5.50 -19.63 13.36
CA ALA A 29 -6.57 -18.81 12.79
C ALA A 29 -7.69 -19.68 12.20
N LEU A 30 -7.33 -20.70 11.41
CA LEU A 30 -8.28 -21.60 10.75
C LEU A 30 -9.06 -22.44 11.77
N ILE A 31 -8.39 -23.03 12.75
CA ILE A 31 -9.01 -23.88 13.76
C ILE A 31 -9.98 -23.05 14.63
N ASN A 32 -9.55 -21.89 15.13
CA ASN A 32 -10.42 -21.02 15.93
C ASN A 32 -11.55 -20.39 15.12
N GLY A 33 -11.31 -20.09 13.84
CA GLY A 33 -12.32 -19.55 12.93
C GLY A 33 -13.42 -20.55 12.61
N ILE A 34 -13.05 -21.79 12.23
CA ILE A 34 -13.98 -22.83 11.77
C ILE A 34 -14.61 -23.60 12.94
N PHE A 35 -13.81 -24.03 13.90
CA PHE A 35 -14.23 -24.91 14.99
C PHE A 35 -14.39 -24.21 16.34
N GLY A 36 -14.06 -22.92 16.45
CA GLY A 36 -13.98 -22.22 17.74
C GLY A 36 -15.28 -22.22 18.56
N LYS A 37 -16.46 -22.15 17.91
CA LYS A 37 -17.76 -22.29 18.61
C LYS A 37 -17.92 -23.65 19.30
N ARG A 38 -17.33 -24.72 18.75
CA ARG A 38 -17.37 -26.09 19.29
C ARG A 38 -16.28 -26.35 20.32
N LEU A 39 -15.14 -25.68 20.23
CA LEU A 39 -13.99 -25.84 21.13
C LEU A 39 -14.21 -25.18 22.51
N GLY A 40 -15.13 -24.23 22.60
CA GLY A 40 -15.34 -23.41 23.78
C GLY A 40 -14.17 -22.43 24.05
N PRO A 41 -14.31 -21.52 25.04
CA PRO A 41 -13.32 -20.48 25.30
C PRO A 41 -11.93 -21.04 25.65
N GLU A 42 -11.87 -22.12 26.43
CA GLU A 42 -10.63 -22.76 26.86
C GLU A 42 -9.86 -23.43 25.71
N GLY A 43 -10.58 -24.12 24.81
CA GLY A 43 -9.98 -24.71 23.61
C GLY A 43 -9.45 -23.65 22.64
N VAL A 44 -10.23 -22.58 22.41
CA VAL A 44 -9.82 -21.43 21.60
C VAL A 44 -8.57 -20.76 22.16
N ARG A 45 -8.56 -20.51 23.48
CA ARG A 45 -7.43 -19.91 24.19
C ARG A 45 -6.16 -20.74 24.01
N THR A 46 -6.26 -22.04 24.28
CA THR A 46 -5.12 -22.96 24.21
C THR A 46 -4.58 -23.07 22.79
N MET A 47 -5.45 -23.13 21.78
CA MET A 47 -5.04 -23.16 20.38
C MET A 47 -4.35 -21.85 19.97
N ALA A 48 -4.89 -20.69 20.37
CA ALA A 48 -4.30 -19.40 20.02
C ALA A 48 -2.91 -19.21 20.64
N LEU A 49 -2.78 -19.50 21.94
CA LEU A 49 -1.51 -19.34 22.65
C LEU A 49 -0.46 -20.36 22.20
N SER A 50 -0.85 -21.61 21.94
CA SER A 50 0.10 -22.64 21.48
C SER A 50 0.58 -22.38 20.05
N ALA A 51 -0.30 -21.89 19.15
CA ALA A 51 0.07 -21.50 17.79
C ALA A 51 1.12 -20.38 17.77
N VAL A 52 0.86 -19.26 18.44
CA VAL A 52 1.78 -18.12 18.45
C VAL A 52 3.03 -18.42 19.30
N GLY A 53 2.88 -19.12 20.43
CA GLY A 53 4.00 -19.55 21.26
C GLY A 53 4.95 -20.50 20.52
N GLY A 54 4.42 -21.48 19.79
CA GLY A 54 5.21 -22.36 18.94
C GLY A 54 5.91 -21.61 17.81
N SER A 55 5.21 -20.66 17.17
CA SER A 55 5.81 -19.78 16.15
C SER A 55 6.95 -18.92 16.71
N PHE A 56 6.80 -18.39 17.94
CA PHE A 56 7.86 -17.64 18.62
C PHE A 56 9.08 -18.50 18.94
N LEU A 57 8.89 -19.72 19.46
CA LEU A 57 10.00 -20.64 19.74
C LEU A 57 10.76 -21.03 18.46
N ALA A 58 10.03 -21.32 17.37
CA ALA A 58 10.62 -21.57 16.06
C ALA A 58 11.36 -20.35 15.51
N SER A 59 10.81 -19.15 15.70
CA SER A 59 11.43 -17.86 15.32
C SER A 59 12.72 -17.61 16.11
N LEU A 60 12.72 -17.89 17.42
CA LEU A 60 13.92 -17.78 18.26
C LEU A 60 15.01 -18.76 17.82
N ALA A 61 14.63 -20.01 17.51
CA ALA A 61 15.57 -20.98 16.97
C ALA A 61 16.16 -20.52 15.62
N ALA A 62 15.32 -20.05 14.69
CA ALA A 62 15.77 -19.52 13.40
C ALA A 62 16.72 -18.31 13.56
N PHE A 63 16.41 -17.38 14.46
CA PHE A 63 17.29 -16.24 14.77
C PHE A 63 18.65 -16.70 15.32
N LEU A 64 18.67 -17.63 16.28
CA LEU A 64 19.92 -18.13 16.86
C LEU A 64 20.78 -18.89 15.83
N LEU A 65 20.15 -19.65 14.92
CA LEU A 65 20.83 -20.32 13.81
C LEU A 65 21.42 -19.31 12.82
N LEU A 66 20.66 -18.28 12.45
CA LEU A 66 21.14 -17.22 11.57
C LEU A 66 22.30 -16.45 12.22
N TYR A 67 22.16 -16.08 13.50
CA TYR A 67 23.21 -15.40 14.26
C TYR A 67 24.50 -16.22 14.31
N ALA A 68 24.40 -17.51 14.61
CA ALA A 68 25.56 -18.41 14.61
C ALA A 68 26.23 -18.49 13.23
N ARG A 69 25.44 -18.55 12.15
CA ARG A 69 25.94 -18.60 10.76
C ARG A 69 26.64 -17.30 10.36
N VAL A 70 26.08 -16.14 10.72
CA VAL A 70 26.71 -14.83 10.48
C VAL A 70 28.04 -14.72 11.23
N GLN A 71 28.10 -15.19 12.49
CA GLN A 71 29.34 -15.18 13.26
C GLN A 71 30.42 -16.10 12.65
N GLN A 72 30.04 -17.30 12.20
CA GLN A 72 30.96 -18.21 11.50
C GLN A 72 31.50 -17.58 10.20
N ALA A 73 30.63 -16.97 9.40
CA ALA A 73 31.02 -16.32 8.15
C ALA A 73 31.91 -15.08 8.41
N SER A 74 31.66 -14.35 9.49
CA SER A 74 32.48 -13.20 9.91
C SER A 74 33.85 -13.63 10.42
N ALA A 75 33.96 -14.77 11.10
CA ALA A 75 35.22 -15.29 11.62
C ALA A 75 36.22 -15.71 10.52
N SER A 76 35.72 -16.01 9.31
CA SER A 76 36.56 -16.34 8.15
C SER A 76 37.07 -15.14 7.35
N LEU A 77 36.64 -13.92 7.70
CA LEU A 77 37.00 -12.71 6.98
C LEU A 77 38.31 -12.09 7.48
N SER A 78 39.06 -11.46 6.57
CA SER A 78 40.18 -10.60 6.94
C SER A 78 39.70 -9.34 7.67
N GLU A 79 40.56 -8.80 8.53
CA GLU A 79 40.29 -7.59 9.31
C GLU A 79 39.92 -6.43 8.38
N GLY A 80 38.71 -5.87 8.55
CA GLY A 80 38.16 -4.79 7.71
C GLY A 80 37.31 -5.22 6.51
N ALA A 81 37.13 -6.52 6.24
CA ALA A 81 36.21 -6.98 5.21
C ALA A 81 34.74 -6.87 5.65
N ALA A 82 33.84 -6.54 4.71
CA ALA A 82 32.42 -6.39 4.99
C ALA A 82 31.79 -7.73 5.38
N VAL A 83 31.05 -7.75 6.49
CA VAL A 83 30.28 -8.91 6.96
C VAL A 83 29.34 -9.39 5.85
N PRO A 84 29.32 -10.70 5.52
CA PRO A 84 28.53 -11.20 4.41
C PRO A 84 27.04 -11.17 4.74
N HIS A 85 26.23 -10.84 3.74
CA HIS A 85 24.77 -10.92 3.85
C HIS A 85 24.31 -12.38 3.79
N VAL A 86 24.09 -12.98 4.96
CA VAL A 86 23.56 -14.35 5.09
C VAL A 86 22.03 -14.30 5.13
N LYS A 87 21.38 -15.15 4.32
CA LYS A 87 19.93 -15.34 4.34
C LYS A 87 19.57 -16.83 4.31
N PHE A 88 18.49 -17.20 4.98
CA PHE A 88 17.86 -18.52 4.86
C PHE A 88 16.61 -18.42 4.01
N VAL A 89 16.43 -19.34 3.06
CA VAL A 89 15.36 -19.23 2.05
C VAL A 89 14.49 -20.47 2.07
N TRP A 90 13.19 -20.30 1.90
CA TRP A 90 12.24 -21.36 1.61
C TRP A 90 11.42 -21.00 0.38
N ASN A 91 11.66 -21.72 -0.72
CA ASN A 91 10.84 -21.63 -1.92
C ASN A 91 9.64 -22.58 -1.77
N ALA A 92 8.45 -22.01 -1.65
CA ALA A 92 7.24 -22.77 -1.41
C ALA A 92 6.68 -23.34 -2.74
N TRP A 93 6.44 -22.48 -3.73
CA TRP A 93 6.03 -22.87 -5.08
C TRP A 93 6.15 -21.69 -6.06
N ARG A 94 6.07 -21.97 -7.36
CA ARG A 94 6.00 -20.94 -8.41
C ARG A 94 4.58 -20.40 -8.57
N TRP A 95 4.38 -19.10 -8.43
CA TRP A 95 3.06 -18.47 -8.50
C TRP A 95 2.67 -18.12 -9.94
N LEU A 96 3.53 -17.38 -10.65
CA LEU A 96 3.28 -16.91 -12.00
C LEU A 96 4.53 -17.11 -12.87
N ALA A 97 4.31 -17.47 -14.13
CA ALA A 97 5.34 -17.49 -15.16
C ALA A 97 5.04 -16.39 -16.17
N LEU A 98 5.87 -15.35 -16.23
CA LEU A 98 5.88 -14.38 -17.34
C LEU A 98 6.91 -14.85 -18.37
N GLU A 99 6.84 -14.29 -19.58
CA GLU A 99 7.78 -14.62 -20.66
C GLU A 99 9.24 -14.34 -20.29
N THR A 100 9.49 -13.29 -19.51
CA THR A 100 10.84 -12.84 -19.13
C THR A 100 11.23 -13.17 -17.69
N THR A 101 10.27 -13.34 -16.78
CA THR A 101 10.50 -13.48 -15.33
C THR A 101 9.46 -14.37 -14.65
N SER A 102 9.84 -15.13 -13.62
CA SER A 102 8.90 -15.82 -12.73
C SER A 102 8.59 -14.98 -11.49
N ILE A 103 7.34 -15.07 -11.02
CA ILE A 103 6.96 -14.64 -9.67
C ILE A 103 6.79 -15.91 -8.85
N ASP A 104 7.69 -16.13 -7.90
CA ASP A 104 7.70 -17.31 -7.05
C ASP A 104 7.24 -16.93 -5.62
N VAL A 105 6.56 -17.85 -4.94
CA VAL A 105 6.22 -17.71 -3.52
C VAL A 105 7.43 -18.15 -2.72
N VAL A 106 8.29 -17.18 -2.41
CA VAL A 106 9.56 -17.39 -1.70
C VAL A 106 9.56 -16.56 -0.42
N PHE A 107 9.99 -17.20 0.65
CA PHE A 107 10.19 -16.58 1.95
C PHE A 107 11.65 -16.63 2.35
N ALA A 108 12.16 -15.58 2.99
CA ALA A 108 13.53 -15.48 3.43
C ALA A 108 13.66 -14.87 4.84
N ILE A 109 14.62 -15.39 5.60
CA ILE A 109 15.05 -14.87 6.89
C ILE A 109 16.47 -14.32 6.74
N ASP A 110 16.61 -13.01 6.87
CA ASP A 110 17.88 -12.28 6.99
C ASP A 110 17.90 -11.46 8.29
N SER A 111 18.94 -10.67 8.55
CA SER A 111 19.06 -9.94 9.82
C SER A 111 17.91 -8.95 10.07
N LEU A 112 17.40 -8.32 9.01
CA LEU A 112 16.27 -7.38 9.09
C LEU A 112 14.94 -8.10 9.34
N SER A 113 14.61 -9.14 8.56
CA SER A 113 13.37 -9.89 8.75
C SER A 113 13.38 -10.73 10.01
N ALA A 114 14.53 -11.26 10.43
CA ALA A 114 14.67 -12.00 11.69
C ALA A 114 14.37 -11.13 12.92
N THR A 115 14.85 -9.88 12.90
CA THR A 115 14.57 -8.90 13.97
C THR A 115 13.07 -8.64 14.06
N MET A 116 12.42 -8.34 12.94
CA MET A 116 10.98 -8.09 12.90
C MET A 116 10.17 -9.34 13.26
N MET A 117 10.63 -10.53 12.86
CA MET A 117 9.99 -11.81 13.17
C MET A 117 9.93 -12.05 14.68
N LEU A 118 11.01 -11.75 15.41
CA LEU A 118 11.02 -11.83 16.88
C LEU A 118 10.11 -10.80 17.53
N VAL A 119 10.06 -9.57 17.01
CA VAL A 119 9.14 -8.53 17.52
C VAL A 119 7.70 -8.96 17.32
N VAL A 120 7.32 -9.39 16.11
CA VAL A 120 5.95 -9.77 15.76
C VAL A 120 5.49 -10.98 16.57
N THR A 121 6.29 -12.05 16.65
CA THR A 121 5.90 -13.26 17.39
C THR A 121 6.01 -13.09 18.90
N GLY A 122 7.02 -12.37 19.39
CA GLY A 122 7.25 -12.13 20.82
C GLY A 122 6.24 -11.15 21.42
N VAL A 123 6.20 -9.91 20.93
CA VAL A 123 5.23 -8.90 21.40
C VAL A 123 3.81 -9.34 21.05
N GLY A 124 3.60 -9.94 19.87
CA GLY A 124 2.32 -10.54 19.50
C GLY A 124 1.88 -11.62 20.49
N GLY A 125 2.76 -12.53 20.89
CA GLY A 125 2.47 -13.56 21.89
C GLY A 125 2.08 -12.98 23.26
N LEU A 126 2.75 -11.92 23.71
CA LEU A 126 2.40 -11.20 24.94
C LEU A 126 1.02 -10.54 24.85
N ILE A 127 0.69 -9.95 23.70
CA ILE A 127 -0.65 -9.39 23.44
C ILE A 127 -1.72 -10.48 23.40
N HIS A 128 -1.42 -11.66 22.85
CA HIS A 128 -2.34 -12.81 22.87
C HIS A 128 -2.63 -13.25 24.30
N LEU A 129 -1.58 -13.39 25.13
CA LEU A 129 -1.73 -13.72 26.55
C LEU A 129 -2.58 -12.68 27.29
N TYR A 130 -2.29 -11.39 27.11
CA TYR A 130 -3.08 -10.30 27.69
C TYR A 130 -4.55 -10.37 27.27
N SER A 131 -4.79 -10.63 25.99
CA SER A 131 -6.13 -10.69 25.42
C SER A 131 -7.01 -11.76 26.06
N THR A 132 -6.41 -12.82 26.63
CA THR A 132 -7.18 -13.90 27.25
C THR A 132 -7.99 -13.43 28.45
N GLY A 133 -7.41 -12.52 29.25
CA GLY A 133 -8.09 -11.90 30.39
C GLY A 133 -8.97 -10.72 29.98
N TYR A 134 -8.49 -9.88 29.05
CA TYR A 134 -9.23 -8.68 28.63
C TYR A 134 -10.54 -8.99 27.90
N MET A 135 -10.55 -10.04 27.06
CA MET A 135 -11.74 -10.46 26.29
C MET A 135 -12.57 -11.52 27.03
N ALA A 136 -12.27 -11.81 28.29
CA ALA A 136 -13.03 -12.80 29.05
C ALA A 136 -14.51 -12.39 29.16
N GLY A 137 -15.42 -13.29 28.77
CA GLY A 137 -16.86 -13.03 28.78
C GLY A 137 -17.43 -12.47 27.47
N ASP A 138 -16.60 -12.07 26.49
CA ASP A 138 -17.11 -11.63 25.18
C ASP A 138 -17.68 -12.82 24.37
N PRO A 139 -18.91 -12.73 23.84
CA PRO A 139 -19.57 -13.83 23.13
C PRO A 139 -18.84 -14.24 21.84
N SER A 140 -18.05 -13.35 21.25
CA SER A 140 -17.30 -13.54 20.01
C SER A 140 -15.81 -13.87 20.25
N TYR A 141 -15.47 -14.44 21.42
CA TYR A 141 -14.10 -14.81 21.81
C TYR A 141 -13.33 -15.59 20.73
N HIS A 142 -13.98 -16.56 20.08
CA HIS A 142 -13.35 -17.37 19.04
C HIS A 142 -13.00 -16.58 17.77
N ARG A 143 -13.87 -15.64 17.38
CA ARG A 143 -13.66 -14.75 16.22
C ARG A 143 -12.48 -13.83 16.47
N PHE A 144 -12.39 -13.29 17.69
CA PHE A 144 -11.31 -12.40 18.09
C PHE A 144 -9.93 -13.07 17.97
N PHE A 145 -9.76 -14.27 18.55
CA PHE A 145 -8.48 -14.98 18.47
C PHE A 145 -8.18 -15.55 17.08
N ALA A 146 -9.20 -15.88 16.28
CA ALA A 146 -8.99 -16.23 14.88
C ALA A 146 -8.38 -15.05 14.09
N TYR A 147 -8.91 -13.85 14.28
CA TYR A 147 -8.41 -12.63 13.64
C TYR A 147 -7.03 -12.22 14.16
N LEU A 148 -6.74 -12.34 15.46
CA LEU A 148 -5.40 -12.07 15.99
C LEU A 148 -4.34 -13.02 15.41
N ASN A 149 -4.63 -14.32 15.35
CA ASN A 149 -3.74 -15.30 14.74
C ASN A 149 -3.51 -15.02 13.25
N LEU A 150 -4.59 -14.68 12.52
CA LEU A 150 -4.52 -14.32 11.10
C LEU A 150 -3.68 -13.04 10.88
N PHE A 151 -3.73 -12.11 11.83
CA PHE A 151 -2.90 -10.92 11.82
C PHE A 151 -1.42 -11.27 11.93
N ILE A 152 -1.05 -12.10 12.92
CA ILE A 152 0.35 -12.55 13.09
C ILE A 152 0.83 -13.27 11.83
N PHE A 153 0.02 -14.17 11.27
CA PHE A 153 0.32 -14.81 10.00
C PHE A 153 0.56 -13.80 8.87
N SER A 154 -0.37 -12.85 8.67
CA SER A 154 -0.28 -11.86 7.60
C SER A 154 0.96 -10.97 7.74
N MET A 155 1.29 -10.57 8.97
CA MET A 155 2.49 -9.79 9.25
C MET A 155 3.77 -10.60 9.02
N LEU A 156 3.78 -11.90 9.35
CA LEU A 156 4.90 -12.79 9.04
C LEU A 156 5.08 -12.96 7.52
N VAL A 157 4.00 -13.11 6.75
CA VAL A 157 4.05 -13.14 5.28
C VAL A 157 4.68 -11.85 4.73
N LEU A 158 4.29 -10.70 5.28
CA LEU A 158 4.78 -9.38 4.88
C LEU A 158 6.30 -9.27 5.06
N ILE A 159 6.80 -9.60 6.25
CA ILE A 159 8.22 -9.42 6.58
C ILE A 159 9.11 -10.54 6.05
N LEU A 160 8.59 -11.76 5.88
CA LEU A 160 9.38 -12.88 5.39
C LEU A 160 9.38 -12.98 3.86
N GLY A 161 8.56 -12.24 3.11
CA GLY A 161 8.56 -12.32 1.65
C GLY A 161 9.90 -11.92 1.01
N ASP A 162 10.44 -12.75 0.12
CA ASP A 162 11.69 -12.48 -0.64
C ASP A 162 11.45 -11.66 -1.93
N ASN A 163 10.24 -11.13 -2.12
CA ASN A 163 9.87 -10.27 -3.24
C ASN A 163 8.67 -9.35 -2.92
N LEU A 164 8.49 -8.30 -3.73
CA LEU A 164 7.43 -7.31 -3.56
C LEU A 164 6.00 -7.91 -3.59
N PRO A 165 5.65 -8.84 -4.50
CA PRO A 165 4.33 -9.47 -4.51
C PRO A 165 3.97 -10.19 -3.22
N ILE A 166 4.88 -10.99 -2.64
CA ILE A 166 4.62 -11.68 -1.36
C ILE A 166 4.52 -10.68 -0.21
N LEU A 167 5.37 -9.65 -0.19
CA LEU A 167 5.22 -8.55 0.75
C LEU A 167 3.83 -7.90 0.61
N PHE A 168 3.36 -7.64 -0.61
CA PHE A 168 2.05 -7.05 -0.88
C PHE A 168 0.88 -7.95 -0.43
N VAL A 169 0.99 -9.27 -0.58
CA VAL A 169 0.00 -10.21 -0.04
C VAL A 169 -0.10 -10.08 1.48
N GLY A 170 1.04 -10.03 2.18
CA GLY A 170 1.06 -9.79 3.62
C GLY A 170 0.54 -8.39 4.00
N TRP A 171 0.87 -7.38 3.21
CA TRP A 171 0.45 -5.98 3.35
C TRP A 171 -1.07 -5.81 3.29
N GLU A 172 -1.71 -6.47 2.32
CA GLU A 172 -3.15 -6.57 2.16
C GLU A 172 -3.79 -7.38 3.28
N GLY A 173 -3.19 -8.52 3.64
CA GLY A 173 -3.65 -9.37 4.74
C GLY A 173 -3.69 -8.63 6.08
N VAL A 174 -2.65 -7.85 6.38
CA VAL A 174 -2.60 -6.98 7.57
C VAL A 174 -3.68 -5.90 7.51
N GLY A 175 -3.92 -5.30 6.34
CA GLY A 175 -5.02 -4.34 6.13
C GLY A 175 -6.40 -4.93 6.41
N LEU A 176 -6.66 -6.13 5.88
CA LEU A 176 -7.90 -6.88 6.10
C LEU A 176 -8.09 -7.24 7.58
N CYS A 177 -7.07 -7.81 8.23
CA CYS A 177 -7.15 -8.16 9.64
C CYS A 177 -7.41 -6.93 10.53
N SER A 178 -6.80 -5.80 10.18
CA SER A 178 -7.02 -4.53 10.89
C SER A 178 -8.45 -4.04 10.72
N TYR A 179 -9.01 -4.08 9.51
CA TYR A 179 -10.42 -3.76 9.27
C TYR A 179 -11.35 -4.61 10.15
N LEU A 180 -11.14 -5.93 10.17
CA LEU A 180 -11.96 -6.88 10.93
C LEU A 180 -11.86 -6.69 12.44
N LEU A 181 -10.68 -6.30 12.95
CA LEU A 181 -10.45 -6.11 14.38
C LEU A 181 -10.84 -4.71 14.88
N ILE A 182 -10.68 -3.66 14.06
CA ILE A 182 -11.18 -2.31 14.40
C ILE A 182 -12.70 -2.33 14.44
N GLY A 183 -13.34 -2.91 13.42
CA GLY A 183 -14.79 -3.11 13.37
C GLY A 183 -15.28 -4.35 14.13
N PHE A 184 -14.54 -4.85 15.13
CA PHE A 184 -14.89 -6.12 15.80
C PHE A 184 -16.28 -6.10 16.45
N TRP A 185 -16.64 -4.98 17.08
CA TRP A 185 -17.97 -4.69 17.59
C TRP A 185 -18.75 -3.85 16.55
N PHE A 186 -19.04 -4.46 15.40
CA PHE A 186 -19.67 -3.82 14.23
C PHE A 186 -21.13 -3.41 14.45
N GLU A 187 -21.77 -3.85 15.53
CA GLU A 187 -23.15 -3.47 15.86
C GLU A 187 -23.27 -1.97 16.18
N ALA A 188 -22.17 -1.32 16.59
CA ALA A 188 -22.10 0.12 16.72
C ALA A 188 -21.60 0.76 15.41
N ASP A 189 -22.42 1.62 14.80
CA ASP A 189 -22.10 2.31 13.54
C ASP A 189 -20.78 3.09 13.59
N LYS A 190 -20.46 3.68 14.75
CA LYS A 190 -19.18 4.37 15.00
C LYS A 190 -17.98 3.44 14.79
N ASN A 191 -18.05 2.18 15.23
CA ASN A 191 -16.96 1.22 15.11
C ASN A 191 -16.86 0.68 13.68
N ALA A 192 -17.99 0.40 13.04
CA ALA A 192 -18.05 -0.05 11.65
C ALA A 192 -17.50 1.02 10.68
N SER A 193 -17.91 2.28 10.88
CA SER A 193 -17.42 3.43 10.09
C SER A 193 -15.93 3.69 10.30
N ALA A 194 -15.42 3.58 11.54
CA ALA A 194 -13.99 3.67 11.83
C ALA A 194 -13.19 2.57 11.11
N GLY A 195 -13.67 1.32 11.13
CA GLY A 195 -13.08 0.21 10.37
C GLY A 195 -13.04 0.51 8.88
N LYS A 196 -14.17 0.93 8.29
CA LYS A 196 -14.28 1.31 6.87
C LYS A 196 -13.30 2.41 6.49
N LYS A 197 -13.22 3.48 7.29
CA LYS A 197 -12.30 4.60 7.07
C LYS A 197 -10.85 4.10 7.05
N ALA A 198 -10.46 3.29 8.03
CA ALA A 198 -9.14 2.69 8.04
C ALA A 198 -8.87 1.84 6.79
N PHE A 199 -9.81 1.00 6.38
CA PHE A 199 -9.61 0.17 5.19
C PHE A 199 -9.44 1.00 3.90
N ILE A 200 -10.30 2.01 3.69
CA ILE A 200 -10.24 2.87 2.50
C ILE A 200 -8.95 3.70 2.49
N THR A 201 -8.58 4.33 3.61
CA THR A 201 -7.35 5.14 3.68
C THR A 201 -6.10 4.30 3.41
N ASN A 202 -6.06 3.07 3.92
CA ASN A 202 -4.97 2.14 3.60
C ASN A 202 -4.96 1.76 2.12
N ARG A 203 -6.13 1.48 1.53
CA ARG A 203 -6.24 1.12 0.11
C ARG A 203 -5.74 2.21 -0.83
N ILE A 204 -5.95 3.48 -0.48
CA ILE A 204 -5.39 4.62 -1.21
C ILE A 204 -3.86 4.58 -1.18
N GLY A 205 -3.25 4.25 -0.04
CA GLY A 205 -1.81 4.00 0.05
C GLY A 205 -1.37 2.81 -0.80
N ASP A 206 -2.12 1.70 -0.73
CA ASP A 206 -1.82 0.43 -1.42
C ASP A 206 -1.74 0.62 -2.96
N PHE A 207 -2.48 1.60 -3.52
CA PHE A 207 -2.34 2.01 -4.92
C PHE A 207 -0.92 2.50 -5.26
N GLY A 208 -0.29 3.26 -4.36
CA GLY A 208 1.10 3.70 -4.55
C GLY A 208 2.08 2.52 -4.63
N LEU A 209 1.89 1.50 -3.79
CA LEU A 209 2.70 0.29 -3.82
C LEU A 209 2.47 -0.53 -5.09
N LEU A 210 1.23 -0.65 -5.56
CA LEU A 210 0.89 -1.29 -6.85
C LEU A 210 1.55 -0.56 -8.03
N PHE A 211 1.47 0.77 -8.04
CA PHE A 211 2.11 1.58 -9.08
C PHE A 211 3.63 1.43 -9.06
N ALA A 212 4.25 1.46 -7.87
CA ALA A 212 5.68 1.23 -7.72
C ALA A 212 6.10 -0.16 -8.24
N MET A 213 5.34 -1.22 -7.92
CA MET A 213 5.61 -2.56 -8.44
C MET A 213 5.53 -2.62 -9.96
N ALA A 214 4.51 -2.00 -10.58
CA ALA A 214 4.40 -1.95 -12.03
C ALA A 214 5.60 -1.25 -12.68
N MET A 215 6.02 -0.11 -12.12
CA MET A 215 7.17 0.66 -12.61
C MET A 215 8.50 -0.07 -12.43
N ILE A 216 8.69 -0.76 -11.29
CA ILE A 216 9.87 -1.60 -11.04
C ILE A 216 9.90 -2.75 -12.05
N LEU A 217 8.80 -3.48 -12.23
CA LEU A 217 8.75 -4.58 -13.19
C LEU A 217 9.02 -4.09 -14.62
N HIS A 218 8.50 -2.91 -14.99
CA HIS A 218 8.75 -2.32 -16.30
C HIS A 218 10.22 -1.96 -16.53
N THR A 219 10.90 -1.44 -15.50
CA THR A 219 12.28 -0.96 -15.60
C THR A 219 13.28 -2.09 -15.43
N THR A 220 13.21 -2.80 -14.31
CA THR A 220 14.18 -3.84 -13.94
C THR A 220 13.78 -5.22 -14.42
N GLY A 221 12.57 -5.45 -14.92
CA GLY A 221 12.09 -6.78 -15.29
C GLY A 221 11.99 -7.78 -14.13
N SER A 222 12.22 -7.38 -12.87
CA SER A 222 12.16 -8.28 -11.71
C SER A 222 11.52 -7.61 -10.50
N LEU A 223 10.84 -8.42 -9.67
CA LEU A 223 10.21 -7.99 -8.42
C LEU A 223 10.84 -8.61 -7.17
N SER A 224 11.88 -9.44 -7.33
CA SER A 224 12.66 -9.98 -6.21
C SER A 224 13.69 -8.97 -5.72
N TRP A 225 14.02 -8.99 -4.43
CA TRP A 225 14.99 -8.04 -3.84
C TRP A 225 16.32 -8.05 -4.61
N ALA A 226 16.88 -9.24 -4.83
CA ALA A 226 18.14 -9.42 -5.55
C ALA A 226 18.05 -8.98 -7.03
N GLY A 227 16.90 -9.20 -7.69
CA GLY A 227 16.72 -8.80 -9.08
C GLY A 227 16.59 -7.29 -9.28
N ILE A 228 15.88 -6.61 -8.37
CA ILE A 228 15.77 -5.14 -8.38
C ILE A 228 17.14 -4.53 -8.07
N GLU A 229 17.85 -5.07 -7.08
CA GLU A 229 19.19 -4.60 -6.70
C GLU A 229 20.22 -4.74 -7.84
N ALA A 230 20.23 -5.89 -8.52
CA ALA A 230 21.14 -6.14 -9.64
C ALA A 230 20.96 -5.16 -10.81
N ARG A 231 19.75 -4.61 -10.97
CA ARG A 231 19.39 -3.64 -12.01
C ARG A 231 19.09 -2.25 -11.45
N ALA A 232 19.52 -1.96 -10.22
CA ALA A 232 19.33 -0.66 -9.58
C ALA A 232 19.82 0.54 -10.42
N PRO A 233 20.94 0.45 -11.19
CA PRO A 233 21.36 1.56 -12.06
C PRO A 233 20.31 1.98 -13.10
N GLU A 234 19.45 1.06 -13.57
CA GLU A 234 18.40 1.36 -14.55
C GLU A 234 17.30 2.27 -13.96
N LEU A 235 17.14 2.24 -12.63
CA LEU A 235 16.20 3.12 -11.91
C LEU A 235 16.66 4.59 -11.92
N PHE A 236 17.91 4.87 -12.26
CA PHE A 236 18.43 6.22 -12.36
C PHE A 236 18.11 6.89 -13.71
N ASN A 237 17.53 6.15 -14.67
CA ASN A 237 17.12 6.70 -15.96
C ASN A 237 16.04 7.79 -15.79
N GLU A 238 16.09 8.80 -16.67
CA GLU A 238 15.15 9.91 -16.69
C GLU A 238 13.84 9.51 -17.40
N LEU A 239 12.71 9.89 -16.82
CA LEU A 239 11.37 9.81 -17.38
C LEU A 239 10.80 11.22 -17.53
N GLN A 240 10.22 11.52 -18.68
CA GLN A 240 9.48 12.75 -18.89
C GLN A 240 8.00 12.50 -18.57
N ILE A 241 7.46 13.30 -17.65
CA ILE A 241 6.05 13.22 -17.23
C ILE A 241 5.35 14.51 -17.62
N TRP A 242 4.20 14.36 -18.28
CA TRP A 242 3.30 15.48 -18.58
C TRP A 242 2.20 15.51 -17.53
N PRO A 243 2.13 16.54 -16.67
CA PRO A 243 1.16 16.59 -15.58
C PRO A 243 -0.30 16.44 -16.01
N ILE A 244 -0.63 16.88 -17.23
CA ILE A 244 -1.99 16.83 -17.79
C ILE A 244 -1.99 16.27 -19.24
N GLY A 245 -0.94 15.57 -19.66
CA GLY A 245 -0.78 15.14 -21.05
C GLY A 245 -0.54 16.31 -22.02
N VAL A 246 -1.01 16.17 -23.27
CA VAL A 246 -0.88 17.21 -24.31
C VAL A 246 -1.94 18.29 -24.09
N ALA A 247 -1.66 19.19 -23.15
CA ALA A 247 -2.56 20.27 -22.81
C ALA A 247 -2.53 21.40 -23.86
N PRO A 248 -3.69 22.04 -24.15
CA PRO A 248 -3.75 23.16 -25.08
C PRO A 248 -2.94 24.37 -24.59
N SER A 249 -2.39 25.15 -25.53
CA SER A 249 -1.40 26.21 -25.31
C SER A 249 -1.82 27.39 -24.42
N TRP A 250 -3.09 27.46 -24.02
CA TRP A 250 -3.61 28.47 -23.10
C TRP A 250 -3.41 28.12 -21.62
N LEU A 251 -3.00 26.88 -21.29
CA LEU A 251 -2.66 26.49 -19.93
C LEU A 251 -1.26 27.00 -19.53
N PRO A 252 -1.04 27.36 -18.24
CA PRO A 252 0.26 27.79 -17.73
C PRO A 252 1.39 26.83 -18.10
N ALA A 253 2.55 27.37 -18.48
CA ALA A 253 3.71 26.60 -18.95
C ALA A 253 4.17 25.49 -17.98
N PHE A 254 3.95 25.65 -16.68
CA PHE A 254 4.29 24.63 -15.68
C PHE A 254 3.38 23.37 -15.73
N LEU A 255 2.20 23.48 -16.33
CA LEU A 255 1.26 22.36 -16.54
C LEU A 255 1.43 21.69 -17.91
N THR A 256 2.04 22.39 -18.87
CA THR A 256 2.20 21.95 -20.26
C THR A 256 3.61 21.48 -20.61
N SER A 257 4.62 21.86 -19.82
CA SER A 257 6.01 21.40 -20.00
C SER A 257 6.25 20.03 -19.34
N PRO A 258 7.01 19.13 -19.99
CA PRO A 258 7.39 17.87 -19.35
C PRO A 258 8.26 18.13 -18.12
N VAL A 259 7.89 17.51 -17.01
CA VAL A 259 8.72 17.43 -15.82
C VAL A 259 9.61 16.20 -15.97
N VAL A 260 10.92 16.40 -15.94
CA VAL A 260 11.89 15.31 -15.99
C VAL A 260 12.15 14.80 -14.58
N VAL A 261 11.89 13.52 -14.34
CA VAL A 261 12.13 12.86 -13.05
C VAL A 261 12.78 11.50 -13.27
N ASN A 262 13.64 11.07 -12.34
CA ASN A 262 14.21 9.73 -12.41
C ASN A 262 13.17 8.69 -11.96
N TYR A 263 13.24 7.47 -12.52
CA TYR A 263 12.38 6.36 -12.10
C TYR A 263 12.48 6.11 -10.58
N ALA A 264 13.69 6.16 -10.02
CA ALA A 264 13.92 6.00 -8.58
C ALA A 264 13.13 7.02 -7.73
N THR A 265 13.00 8.26 -8.20
CA THR A 265 12.21 9.29 -7.50
C THR A 265 10.73 8.95 -7.53
N LEU A 266 10.19 8.62 -8.70
CA LEU A 266 8.78 8.31 -8.84
C LEU A 266 8.40 7.03 -8.07
N ILE A 267 9.23 5.99 -8.19
CA ILE A 267 9.08 4.73 -7.46
C ILE A 267 9.20 4.98 -5.95
N GLY A 268 10.21 5.73 -5.51
CA GLY A 268 10.41 6.06 -4.09
C GLY A 268 9.21 6.81 -3.49
N LEU A 269 8.67 7.80 -4.20
CA LEU A 269 7.47 8.53 -3.77
C LEU A 269 6.21 7.65 -3.78
N ALA A 270 6.05 6.77 -4.77
CA ALA A 270 4.92 5.83 -4.83
C ALA A 270 4.99 4.76 -3.72
N LEU A 271 6.18 4.20 -3.45
CA LEU A 271 6.43 3.34 -2.29
C LEU A 271 6.12 4.09 -0.99
N PHE A 272 6.55 5.35 -0.88
CA PHE A 272 6.27 6.17 0.30
C PHE A 272 4.77 6.46 0.47
N LEU A 273 3.99 6.63 -0.61
CA LEU A 273 2.53 6.73 -0.52
C LEU A 273 1.91 5.48 0.12
N GLY A 274 2.40 4.29 -0.27
CA GLY A 274 2.06 3.03 0.40
C GLY A 274 2.41 3.06 1.88
N CYS A 275 3.65 3.44 2.20
CA CYS A 275 4.12 3.57 3.58
C CYS A 275 3.28 4.56 4.39
N ALA A 276 2.89 5.69 3.81
CA ALA A 276 2.08 6.72 4.46
C ALA A 276 0.69 6.20 4.83
N GLY A 277 0.09 5.36 3.97
CA GLY A 277 -1.16 4.67 4.26
C GLY A 277 -1.06 3.79 5.51
N LYS A 278 -0.16 2.81 5.51
CA LYS A 278 -0.04 1.84 6.63
C LYS A 278 0.56 2.42 7.91
N SER A 279 1.49 3.37 7.78
CA SER A 279 2.19 3.97 8.91
C SER A 279 1.64 5.34 9.30
N ALA A 280 0.42 5.67 8.84
CA ALA A 280 -0.32 6.86 9.24
C ALA A 280 0.52 8.14 9.16
N GLN A 281 1.25 8.34 8.06
CA GLN A 281 1.98 9.59 7.81
C GLN A 281 1.05 10.59 7.14
N ILE A 282 1.33 11.88 7.30
CA ILE A 282 0.59 12.93 6.58
C ILE A 282 0.72 12.69 5.07
N PRO A 283 -0.39 12.74 4.30
CA PRO A 283 -1.75 13.16 4.68
C PRO A 283 -2.66 12.03 5.22
N LEU A 284 -2.25 10.76 5.12
CA LEU A 284 -3.08 9.59 5.40
C LEU A 284 -3.14 9.19 6.89
N TYR A 285 -2.76 10.05 7.85
CA TYR A 285 -2.73 9.71 9.28
C TYR A 285 -4.11 9.53 9.93
N VAL A 286 -5.15 10.10 9.33
CA VAL A 286 -6.48 10.32 9.94
C VAL A 286 -7.20 9.05 10.39
N TRP A 287 -6.85 7.88 9.85
CA TRP A 287 -7.51 6.64 10.23
C TRP A 287 -7.02 6.07 11.57
N LEU A 288 -5.77 6.36 11.95
CA LEU A 288 -5.13 5.71 13.09
C LEU A 288 -5.76 6.11 14.45
N PRO A 289 -6.13 7.38 14.69
CA PRO A 289 -6.87 7.76 15.90
C PRO A 289 -8.26 7.11 15.99
N ASP A 290 -8.96 6.95 14.86
CA ASP A 290 -10.29 6.34 14.83
C ASP A 290 -10.24 4.82 15.01
N ALA A 291 -9.11 4.19 14.69
CA ALA A 291 -8.84 2.78 14.97
C ALA A 291 -8.92 2.43 16.48
N MET A 292 -8.97 3.43 17.38
CA MET A 292 -9.22 3.25 18.81
C MET A 292 -10.62 2.74 19.14
N ALA A 293 -11.52 2.67 18.16
CA ALA A 293 -12.79 1.95 18.26
C ALA A 293 -12.64 0.45 18.60
N GLY A 294 -11.56 -0.18 18.12
CA GLY A 294 -11.31 -1.60 18.37
C GLY A 294 -10.91 -1.92 19.82
N PRO A 295 -11.00 -3.19 20.24
CA PRO A 295 -10.55 -3.62 21.57
C PRO A 295 -9.09 -3.23 21.85
N THR A 296 -8.75 -2.90 23.09
CA THR A 296 -7.42 -2.37 23.43
C THR A 296 -6.23 -3.29 23.05
N PRO A 297 -6.32 -4.63 23.14
CA PRO A 297 -5.25 -5.49 22.64
C PRO A 297 -5.02 -5.38 21.13
N VAL A 298 -6.05 -5.06 20.34
CA VAL A 298 -5.94 -4.77 18.90
C VAL A 298 -5.15 -3.49 18.70
N SER A 299 -5.47 -2.44 19.45
CA SER A 299 -4.71 -1.19 19.42
C SER A 299 -3.24 -1.43 19.75
N ALA A 300 -2.94 -2.24 20.78
CA ALA A 300 -1.56 -2.61 21.11
C ALA A 300 -0.85 -3.33 19.95
N LEU A 301 -1.52 -4.27 19.26
CA LEU A 301 -0.92 -5.01 18.15
C LEU A 301 -0.63 -4.10 16.95
N ILE A 302 -1.67 -3.39 16.47
CA ILE A 302 -1.61 -2.51 15.30
C ILE A 302 -0.59 -1.38 15.49
N HIS A 303 -0.54 -0.78 16.68
CA HIS A 303 0.23 0.44 16.95
C HIS A 303 1.64 0.19 17.47
N ALA A 304 1.99 -1.03 17.87
CA ALA A 304 3.30 -1.31 18.46
C ALA A 304 4.16 -2.20 17.56
N ALA A 305 3.66 -3.37 17.19
CA ALA A 305 4.50 -4.45 16.66
C ALA A 305 4.25 -4.79 15.19
N THR A 306 3.10 -4.42 14.60
CA THR A 306 2.70 -4.92 13.28
C THR A 306 2.48 -3.81 12.26
N MET A 307 1.22 -3.41 12.03
CA MET A 307 0.78 -2.66 10.85
C MET A 307 1.55 -1.37 10.62
N VAL A 308 1.67 -0.54 11.65
CA VAL A 308 2.30 0.77 11.49
C VAL A 308 3.81 0.68 11.24
N THR A 309 4.44 -0.44 11.60
CA THR A 309 5.88 -0.65 11.40
C THR A 309 6.21 -1.15 9.99
N ALA A 310 5.22 -1.67 9.26
CA ALA A 310 5.41 -2.24 7.92
C ALA A 310 5.94 -1.21 6.91
N GLY A 311 5.51 0.05 6.98
CA GLY A 311 6.03 1.12 6.12
C GLY A 311 7.51 1.42 6.37
N VAL A 312 7.91 1.52 7.64
CA VAL A 312 9.34 1.73 8.00
C VAL A 312 10.19 0.55 7.53
N TYR A 313 9.68 -0.67 7.73
CA TYR A 313 10.31 -1.90 7.24
C TYR A 313 10.47 -1.89 5.70
N LEU A 314 9.44 -1.49 4.96
CA LEU A 314 9.50 -1.42 3.49
C LEU A 314 10.55 -0.40 3.01
N VAL A 315 10.63 0.79 3.64
CA VAL A 315 11.67 1.78 3.30
C VAL A 315 13.07 1.23 3.59
N ALA A 316 13.26 0.57 4.73
CA ALA A 316 14.54 -0.04 5.09
C ALA A 316 14.93 -1.18 4.12
N ARG A 317 13.97 -2.04 3.77
CA ARG A 317 14.13 -3.15 2.81
C ARG A 317 14.45 -2.65 1.40
N MET A 318 13.83 -1.54 0.99
CA MET A 318 14.02 -0.88 -0.31
C MET A 318 15.06 0.25 -0.25
N SER A 319 15.96 0.23 0.74
CA SER A 319 16.97 1.29 0.94
C SER A 319 17.76 1.60 -0.33
N PHE A 320 18.12 0.57 -1.12
CA PHE A 320 18.83 0.72 -2.38
C PHE A 320 18.04 1.46 -3.49
N VAL A 321 16.70 1.57 -3.39
CA VAL A 321 15.89 2.42 -4.28
C VAL A 321 15.83 3.86 -3.77
N PHE A 322 15.57 4.04 -2.47
CA PHE A 322 15.46 5.38 -1.87
C PHE A 322 16.77 6.16 -1.96
N VAL A 323 17.89 5.48 -1.74
CA VAL A 323 19.24 6.05 -1.86
C VAL A 323 19.51 6.65 -3.24
N LEU A 324 18.93 6.11 -4.30
CA LEU A 324 19.11 6.63 -5.66
C LEU A 324 18.36 7.95 -5.90
N SER A 325 17.48 8.35 -4.98
CA SER A 325 16.69 9.59 -5.07
C SER A 325 16.80 10.41 -3.78
N PRO A 326 17.75 11.37 -3.72
CA PRO A 326 17.83 12.34 -2.63
C PRO A 326 16.49 13.08 -2.42
N THR A 327 15.76 13.38 -3.49
CA THR A 327 14.44 14.02 -3.43
C THR A 327 13.42 13.16 -2.70
N ALA A 328 13.33 11.86 -2.99
CA ALA A 328 12.41 10.97 -2.29
C ALA A 328 12.78 10.88 -0.80
N MET A 329 14.07 10.78 -0.47
CA MET A 329 14.58 10.78 0.90
C MET A 329 14.22 12.08 1.66
N MET A 330 14.38 13.24 1.03
CA MET A 330 13.96 14.53 1.60
C MET A 330 12.46 14.55 1.89
N VAL A 331 11.62 14.08 0.96
CA VAL A 331 10.16 14.02 1.18
C VAL A 331 9.84 13.12 2.36
N VAL A 332 10.45 11.94 2.43
CA VAL A 332 10.27 10.99 3.54
C VAL A 332 10.67 11.63 4.89
N ALA A 333 11.85 12.27 4.96
CA ALA A 333 12.35 12.91 6.17
C ALA A 333 11.47 14.11 6.59
N GLY A 334 11.10 14.96 5.64
CA GLY A 334 10.30 16.15 5.87
C GLY A 334 8.88 15.84 6.31
N VAL A 335 8.23 14.88 5.65
CA VAL A 335 6.90 14.39 6.04
C VAL A 335 6.96 13.69 7.40
N GLY A 336 8.00 12.90 7.68
CA GLY A 336 8.22 12.30 9.00
C GLY A 336 8.34 13.34 10.11
N ALA A 337 9.18 14.36 9.90
CA ALA A 337 9.35 15.48 10.84
C ALA A 337 8.05 16.25 11.09
N PHE A 338 7.34 16.59 10.02
CA PHE A 338 6.07 17.30 10.11
C PHE A 338 5.00 16.46 10.80
N THR A 339 4.90 15.17 10.47
CA THR A 339 4.00 14.22 11.13
C THR A 339 4.31 14.10 12.63
N ALA A 340 5.60 14.03 13.00
CA ALA A 340 6.05 13.96 14.39
C ALA A 340 5.54 15.14 15.22
N LEU A 341 5.75 16.36 14.73
CA LEU A 341 5.33 17.59 15.39
C LEU A 341 3.81 17.74 15.39
N PHE A 342 3.18 17.58 14.22
CA PHE A 342 1.75 17.79 14.03
C PHE A 342 0.93 16.87 14.93
N ALA A 343 1.24 15.57 14.98
CA ALA A 343 0.56 14.64 15.88
C ALA A 343 0.81 14.93 17.36
N ALA A 344 2.01 15.40 17.72
CA ALA A 344 2.32 15.79 19.09
C ALA A 344 1.47 16.99 19.55
N THR A 345 1.19 17.96 18.67
CA THR A 345 0.28 19.08 19.01
C THR A 345 -1.13 18.60 19.34
N ILE A 346 -1.67 17.65 18.58
CA ILE A 346 -3.00 17.08 18.82
C ILE A 346 -3.02 16.34 20.15
N GLY A 347 -1.99 15.55 20.45
CA GLY A 347 -1.85 14.79 21.70
C GLY A 347 -1.92 15.65 22.98
N LEU A 348 -1.55 16.93 22.92
CA LEU A 348 -1.59 17.86 24.06
C LEU A 348 -3.00 18.05 24.62
N VAL A 349 -4.02 18.01 23.77
CA VAL A 349 -5.39 18.42 24.12
C VAL A 349 -6.38 17.26 24.17
N GLN A 350 -6.06 16.09 23.61
CA GLN A 350 -6.95 14.92 23.65
C GLN A 350 -7.26 14.48 25.10
N HIS A 351 -8.52 14.11 25.37
CA HIS A 351 -8.97 13.69 26.71
C HIS A 351 -9.05 12.18 26.89
N ASP A 352 -9.19 11.45 25.78
CA ASP A 352 -9.25 10.00 25.73
C ASP A 352 -7.83 9.40 25.81
N ILE A 353 -7.63 8.48 26.76
CA ILE A 353 -6.32 7.85 27.01
C ILE A 353 -5.80 7.09 25.79
N LYS A 354 -6.66 6.39 25.04
CA LYS A 354 -6.29 5.63 23.84
C LYS A 354 -5.96 6.56 22.69
N LYS A 355 -6.71 7.65 22.49
CA LYS A 355 -6.41 8.65 21.44
C LYS A 355 -5.09 9.36 21.68
N VAL A 356 -4.74 9.72 22.93
CA VAL A 356 -3.40 10.25 23.25
C VAL A 356 -2.31 9.24 22.86
N LEU A 357 -2.52 7.96 23.16
CA LEU A 357 -1.59 6.90 22.77
C LEU A 357 -1.51 6.68 21.24
N ALA A 358 -2.63 6.84 20.52
CA ALA A 358 -2.66 6.76 19.06
C ALA A 358 -1.88 7.91 18.42
N TYR A 359 -2.13 9.17 18.82
CA TYR A 359 -1.38 10.33 18.30
C TYR A 359 0.10 10.27 18.65
N SER A 360 0.43 9.78 19.84
CA SER A 360 1.82 9.56 20.15
C SER A 360 2.45 8.49 19.27
N THR A 361 1.70 7.48 18.80
CA THR A 361 2.20 6.50 17.82
C THR A 361 2.42 7.17 16.46
N VAL A 362 1.48 7.98 15.97
CA VAL A 362 1.68 8.80 14.75
C VAL A 362 2.97 9.62 14.88
N SER A 363 3.19 10.24 16.05
CA SER A 363 4.40 11.02 16.30
C SER A 363 5.68 10.17 16.30
N GLN A 364 5.69 9.02 16.97
CA GLN A 364 6.85 8.09 16.98
C GLN A 364 7.17 7.54 15.59
N LEU A 365 6.15 7.23 14.78
CA LEU A 365 6.36 6.84 13.39
C LEU A 365 6.98 7.99 12.58
N GLY A 366 6.56 9.23 12.84
CA GLY A 366 7.21 10.42 12.28
C GLY A 366 8.72 10.46 12.57
N PHE A 367 9.15 10.12 13.80
CA PHE A 367 10.59 9.96 14.11
C PHE A 367 11.23 8.81 13.30
N MET A 368 10.57 7.67 13.15
CA MET A 368 11.11 6.56 12.36
C MET A 368 11.29 6.95 10.89
N PHE A 369 10.29 7.61 10.29
CA PHE A 369 10.36 8.12 8.91
C PHE A 369 11.39 9.24 8.75
N MET A 370 11.54 10.10 9.75
CA MET A 370 12.64 11.06 9.82
C MET A 370 13.99 10.33 9.73
N GLY A 371 14.21 9.30 10.55
CA GLY A 371 15.44 8.52 10.59
C GLY A 371 15.75 7.82 9.26
N VAL A 372 14.82 7.02 8.73
CA VAL A 372 15.05 6.33 7.44
C VAL A 372 15.14 7.33 6.27
N GLY A 373 14.46 8.47 6.35
CA GLY A 373 14.50 9.54 5.35
C GLY A 373 15.84 10.26 5.28
N VAL A 374 16.57 10.38 6.40
CA VAL A 374 17.96 10.90 6.41
C VAL A 374 19.01 9.80 6.16
N GLY A 375 18.58 8.62 5.70
CA GLY A 375 19.44 7.47 5.41
C GLY A 375 19.90 6.68 6.63
N ALA A 376 19.38 6.99 7.82
CA ALA A 376 19.66 6.26 9.05
C ALA A 376 18.70 5.07 9.21
N PHE A 377 18.75 4.14 8.24
CA PHE A 377 17.84 3.00 8.16
C PHE A 377 17.87 2.12 9.42
N ALA A 378 19.09 1.83 9.94
CA ALA A 378 19.27 1.06 11.17
C ALA A 378 18.69 1.77 12.39
N SER A 379 18.87 3.10 12.51
CA SER A 379 18.32 3.92 13.60
C SER A 379 16.79 3.93 13.59
N GLY A 380 16.18 4.07 12.40
CA GLY A 380 14.74 3.95 12.22
C GLY A 380 14.21 2.59 12.68
N MET A 381 14.85 1.50 12.27
CA MET A 381 14.49 0.13 12.68
C MET A 381 14.76 -0.13 14.18
N PHE A 382 15.80 0.46 14.74
CA PHE A 382 16.08 0.39 16.17
C PHE A 382 14.96 1.06 16.97
N HIS A 383 14.48 2.22 16.50
CA HIS A 383 13.32 2.86 17.10
C HIS A 383 12.05 2.02 16.95
N VAL A 384 11.82 1.34 15.82
CA VAL A 384 10.72 0.37 15.65
C VAL A 384 10.73 -0.70 16.75
N VAL A 385 11.89 -1.31 17.02
CA VAL A 385 12.03 -2.37 18.05
C VAL A 385 11.74 -1.82 19.45
N THR A 386 12.40 -0.73 19.83
CA THR A 386 12.19 -0.13 21.17
C THR A 386 10.74 0.32 21.37
N HIS A 387 10.15 0.91 20.32
CA HIS A 387 8.75 1.32 20.27
C HIS A 387 7.78 0.17 20.46
N ALA A 388 8.03 -0.98 19.84
CA ALA A 388 7.17 -2.15 19.99
C ALA A 388 6.99 -2.54 21.47
N PHE A 389 8.06 -2.45 22.27
CA PHE A 389 7.99 -2.75 23.70
C PHE A 389 7.22 -1.69 24.50
N PHE A 390 7.66 -0.43 24.46
CA PHE A 390 7.05 0.60 25.29
C PHE A 390 5.62 0.94 24.86
N LYS A 391 5.29 0.87 23.55
CA LYS A 391 3.91 1.09 23.10
C LYS A 391 2.97 -0.04 23.43
N ALA A 392 3.38 -1.29 23.25
CA ALA A 392 2.56 -2.41 23.67
C ALA A 392 2.29 -2.29 25.18
N CYS A 393 3.31 -1.98 26.00
CA CYS A 393 3.13 -1.76 27.43
C CYS A 393 2.14 -0.62 27.74
N LEU A 394 2.24 0.51 27.05
CA LEU A 394 1.35 1.67 27.26
C LEU A 394 -0.10 1.36 26.87
N PHE A 395 -0.33 0.74 25.70
CA PHE A 395 -1.69 0.40 25.27
C PHE A 395 -2.30 -0.67 26.17
N LEU A 396 -1.57 -1.73 26.50
CA LEU A 396 -2.06 -2.76 27.40
C LEU A 396 -2.29 -2.19 28.82
N GLY A 397 -1.41 -1.32 29.31
CA GLY A 397 -1.60 -0.67 30.61
C GLY A 397 -2.79 0.30 30.64
N ALA A 398 -3.04 1.03 29.55
CA ALA A 398 -4.27 1.79 29.38
C ALA A 398 -5.49 0.86 29.33
N GLY A 399 -5.39 -0.30 28.69
CA GLY A 399 -6.42 -1.33 28.69
C GLY A 399 -6.75 -1.84 30.08
N SER A 400 -5.74 -2.07 30.93
CA SER A 400 -5.92 -2.43 32.34
C SER A 400 -6.68 -1.35 33.10
N VAL A 401 -6.32 -0.08 32.90
CA VAL A 401 -7.03 1.06 33.48
C VAL A 401 -8.48 1.12 33.01
N ILE A 402 -8.72 1.03 31.70
CA ILE A 402 -10.07 1.07 31.12
C ILE A 402 -10.92 -0.08 31.66
N HIS A 403 -10.36 -1.29 31.73
CA HIS A 403 -11.06 -2.46 32.27
C HIS A 403 -11.45 -2.26 33.74
N ALA A 404 -10.60 -1.64 34.56
CA ALA A 404 -10.92 -1.29 35.94
C ALA A 404 -12.00 -0.20 36.03
N MET A 405 -11.98 0.79 35.12
CA MET A 405 -13.01 1.84 35.06
C MET A 405 -14.37 1.31 34.58
N HIS A 406 -14.35 0.31 33.69
CA HIS A 406 -15.54 -0.32 33.12
C HIS A 406 -16.32 -1.18 34.13
N ALA A 407 -15.74 -1.43 35.31
CA ALA A 407 -16.45 -2.05 36.43
C ALA A 407 -17.67 -1.25 36.89
N ARG A 408 -17.71 0.07 36.61
CA ARG A 408 -18.88 0.91 36.88
C ARG A 408 -19.32 1.80 35.72
N ILE A 409 -18.39 2.28 34.90
CA ILE A 409 -18.68 3.13 33.74
C ILE A 409 -18.78 2.25 32.49
N HIS A 410 -19.98 1.73 32.20
CA HIS A 410 -20.23 0.88 31.04
C HIS A 410 -20.19 1.64 29.70
N ASP A 411 -20.27 2.98 29.73
CA ASP A 411 -20.02 3.79 28.54
C ASP A 411 -18.54 3.74 28.15
N THR A 412 -18.27 3.31 26.92
CA THR A 412 -16.91 3.10 26.42
C THR A 412 -16.12 4.40 26.30
N ASP A 413 -16.76 5.49 25.88
CA ASP A 413 -16.08 6.78 25.70
C ASP A 413 -15.79 7.43 27.06
N ALA A 414 -16.73 7.36 28.01
CA ALA A 414 -16.59 7.91 29.35
C ALA A 414 -15.56 7.14 30.20
N SER A 415 -15.46 5.82 30.05
CA SER A 415 -14.46 4.99 30.75
C SER A 415 -13.03 5.19 30.21
N GLN A 416 -12.89 5.69 28.97
CA GLN A 416 -11.61 6.04 28.35
C GLN A 416 -11.17 7.49 28.62
N ASP A 417 -12.07 8.33 29.10
CA ASP A 417 -11.80 9.74 29.39
C ASP A 417 -10.99 9.93 30.69
N MET A 418 -9.80 10.52 30.57
CA MET A 418 -8.89 10.78 31.71
C MET A 418 -9.48 11.75 32.74
N ARG A 419 -10.51 12.52 32.39
CA ARG A 419 -11.22 13.41 33.33
C ARG A 419 -11.97 12.62 34.39
N ASN A 420 -12.45 11.42 34.03
CA ASN A 420 -13.13 10.47 34.92
C ASN A 420 -12.17 9.51 35.65
N MET A 421 -10.85 9.67 35.47
CA MET A 421 -9.82 8.86 36.14
C MET A 421 -9.18 9.63 37.31
N GLY A 422 -8.10 9.13 37.89
CA GLY A 422 -7.33 9.82 38.94
C GLY A 422 -7.06 8.94 40.14
N GLY A 423 -5.95 9.16 40.86
CA GLY A 423 -5.63 8.44 42.10
C GLY A 423 -5.42 6.92 41.97
N LEU A 424 -5.43 6.37 40.75
CA LEU A 424 -5.41 4.91 40.50
C LEU A 424 -4.14 4.21 40.97
N ARG A 425 -3.03 4.94 41.19
CA ARG A 425 -1.77 4.34 41.66
C ARG A 425 -1.90 3.55 42.97
N LYS A 426 -2.86 3.93 43.83
CA LYS A 426 -3.10 3.27 45.12
C LYS A 426 -3.81 1.92 44.96
N TYR A 427 -4.64 1.81 43.91
CA TYR A 427 -5.52 0.68 43.66
C TYR A 427 -4.91 -0.32 42.65
N MET A 428 -4.09 0.18 41.72
CA MET A 428 -3.48 -0.59 40.64
C MET A 428 -1.95 -0.38 40.58
N PRO A 429 -1.18 -0.77 41.61
CA PRO A 429 0.24 -0.49 41.69
C PRO A 429 1.07 -1.17 40.59
N LYS A 430 0.68 -2.37 40.12
CA LYS A 430 1.42 -3.09 39.07
C LYS A 430 1.22 -2.42 37.72
N THR A 431 -0.03 -2.07 37.40
CA THR A 431 -0.34 -1.30 36.19
C THR A 431 0.35 0.07 36.22
N TYR A 432 0.34 0.76 37.37
CA TYR A 432 1.03 2.05 37.52
C TYR A 432 2.53 1.96 37.23
N TRP A 433 3.26 1.03 37.86
CA TRP A 433 4.72 0.95 37.69
C TRP A 433 5.14 0.52 36.29
N THR A 434 4.40 -0.41 35.68
CA THR A 434 4.66 -0.85 34.30
C THR A 434 4.33 0.26 33.30
N TYR A 435 3.20 0.97 33.47
CA TYR A 435 2.86 2.14 32.67
C TYR A 435 3.89 3.27 32.82
N MET A 436 4.37 3.52 34.05
CA MET A 436 5.41 4.51 34.33
C MET A 436 6.74 4.14 33.66
N ALA A 437 7.17 2.88 33.73
CA ALA A 437 8.39 2.41 33.07
C ALA A 437 8.33 2.61 31.55
N ALA A 438 7.20 2.27 30.93
CA ALA A 438 6.99 2.50 29.51
C ALA A 438 6.85 4.00 29.17
N THR A 439 6.28 4.80 30.06
CA THR A 439 6.24 6.27 29.94
C THR A 439 7.65 6.85 29.98
N ALA A 440 8.49 6.41 30.92
CA ALA A 440 9.88 6.83 31.03
C ALA A 440 10.65 6.56 29.73
N ALA A 441 10.40 5.42 29.08
CA ALA A 441 10.98 5.10 27.79
C ALA A 441 10.51 6.08 26.69
N ILE A 442 9.19 6.26 26.49
CA ILE A 442 8.68 7.09 25.40
C ILE A 442 9.01 8.59 25.57
N ILE A 443 9.12 9.10 26.80
CA ILE A 443 9.50 10.51 27.03
C ILE A 443 11.00 10.77 26.88
N GLY A 444 11.80 9.72 26.63
CA GLY A 444 13.25 9.84 26.47
C GLY A 444 13.99 10.08 27.79
N LEU A 445 13.55 9.46 28.89
CA LEU A 445 14.31 9.50 30.15
C LEU A 445 15.72 8.91 29.89
N PRO A 446 16.81 9.57 30.29
CA PRO A 446 18.16 9.06 30.05
C PRO A 446 18.34 7.61 30.50
N LEU A 447 19.10 6.84 29.71
CA LEU A 447 19.38 5.40 29.91
C LEU A 447 18.21 4.43 29.66
N THR A 448 17.06 4.93 29.20
CA THR A 448 15.94 4.08 28.77
C THR A 448 15.99 3.79 27.26
N ALA A 449 15.20 2.81 26.80
CA ALA A 449 15.26 2.40 25.40
C ALA A 449 14.86 3.50 24.41
N GLY A 450 13.84 4.29 24.75
CA GLY A 450 13.38 5.38 23.89
C GLY A 450 14.31 6.59 23.86
N PHE A 451 15.16 6.77 24.88
CA PHE A 451 16.23 7.78 24.84
C PHE A 451 17.26 7.43 23.77
N PHE A 452 17.86 6.23 23.86
CA PHE A 452 18.89 5.80 22.90
C PHE A 452 18.39 5.81 21.46
N SER A 453 17.16 5.35 21.21
CA SER A 453 16.65 5.27 19.84
C SER A 453 16.22 6.61 19.26
N LYS A 454 15.65 7.52 20.06
CA LYS A 454 15.32 8.88 19.58
C LYS A 454 16.55 9.75 19.38
N ASP A 455 17.49 9.71 20.32
CA ASP A 455 18.70 10.52 20.23
C ASP A 455 19.56 10.07 19.05
N ASP A 456 19.65 8.77 18.76
CA ASP A 456 20.34 8.29 17.55
C ASP A 456 19.66 8.83 16.28
N ILE A 457 18.33 8.84 16.19
CA ILE A 457 17.62 9.46 15.04
C ILE A 457 17.91 10.96 14.94
N LEU A 458 17.82 11.70 16.05
CA LEU A 458 18.06 13.15 16.06
C LEU A 458 19.51 13.48 15.71
N PHE A 459 20.46 12.72 16.26
CA PHE A 459 21.87 12.81 15.94
C PHE A 459 22.11 12.60 14.45
N ARG A 460 21.56 11.51 13.89
CA ARG A 460 21.69 11.22 12.46
C ARG A 460 20.99 12.26 11.59
N ALA A 461 19.86 12.82 12.03
CA ALA A 461 19.20 13.90 11.30
C ALA A 461 20.03 15.19 11.26
N PHE A 462 20.81 15.45 12.31
CA PHE A 462 21.73 16.58 12.36
C PHE A 462 23.02 16.36 11.56
N VAL A 463 23.60 15.16 11.65
CA VAL A 463 24.94 14.84 11.11
C VAL A 463 24.89 14.28 9.69
N ASN A 464 23.90 13.46 9.33
CA ASN A 464 23.82 12.87 8.00
C ASN A 464 23.51 13.96 6.96
N ARG A 465 24.57 14.44 6.32
CA ARG A 465 24.47 15.16 5.05
C ARG A 465 24.51 14.10 3.96
N ILE A 466 23.36 13.82 3.32
CA ILE A 466 23.29 12.89 2.20
C ILE A 466 24.12 13.49 1.07
N GLN A 467 25.35 13.02 0.91
CA GLN A 467 26.21 13.35 -0.21
C GLN A 467 26.20 12.20 -1.21
N PRO A 468 26.03 12.51 -2.51
CA PRO A 468 26.03 11.47 -3.54
C PRO A 468 27.38 10.74 -3.56
N SER A 469 27.35 9.41 -3.54
CA SER A 469 28.55 8.57 -3.64
C SER A 469 29.20 8.65 -5.02
N GLY A 470 30.38 8.03 -5.18
CA GLY A 470 31.03 7.88 -6.48
C GLY A 470 30.10 7.27 -7.55
N LEU A 471 29.34 6.23 -7.22
CA LEU A 471 28.42 5.61 -8.18
C LEU A 471 27.26 6.53 -8.58
N LEU A 472 26.63 7.21 -7.61
CA LEU A 472 25.52 8.13 -7.91
C LEU A 472 26.00 9.33 -8.72
N LYS A 473 27.19 9.86 -8.38
CA LYS A 473 27.87 10.93 -9.13
C LYS A 473 28.17 10.47 -10.55
N ASP A 474 28.73 9.28 -10.72
CA ASP A 474 29.06 8.72 -12.03
C ASP A 474 27.82 8.54 -12.90
N LEU A 475 26.72 8.01 -12.34
CA LEU A 475 25.45 7.85 -13.06
C LEU A 475 24.85 9.20 -13.47
N ALA A 476 24.88 10.19 -12.58
CA ALA A 476 24.40 11.54 -12.89
C ALA A 476 25.23 12.24 -13.97
N ILE A 477 26.56 12.14 -13.88
CA ILE A 477 27.47 12.69 -14.88
C ILE A 477 27.28 11.96 -16.21
N ARG A 478 27.13 10.63 -16.22
CA ARG A 478 26.85 9.85 -17.45
C ARG A 478 25.58 10.31 -18.15
N ASN A 479 24.47 10.45 -17.42
CA ASN A 479 23.21 10.94 -17.97
C ASN A 479 23.35 12.36 -18.53
N ALA A 480 24.04 13.24 -17.81
CA ALA A 480 24.27 14.61 -18.24
C ALA A 480 25.18 14.69 -19.50
N VAL A 481 26.21 13.85 -19.60
CA VAL A 481 27.06 13.71 -20.80
C VAL A 481 26.25 13.20 -21.98
N GLN A 482 25.43 12.16 -21.78
CA GLN A 482 24.57 11.61 -22.83
C GLN A 482 23.58 12.66 -23.36
N LYS A 483 23.01 13.48 -22.47
CA LYS A 483 22.11 14.59 -22.81
C LYS A 483 22.81 15.73 -23.55
N ALA A 484 24.05 16.03 -23.18
CA ALA A 484 24.85 17.06 -23.84
C ALA A 484 25.39 16.61 -25.22
N GLY A 485 25.46 15.29 -25.47
CA GLY A 485 26.06 14.73 -26.69
C GLY A 485 27.58 14.95 -26.78
N ALA A 486 28.21 15.45 -25.72
CA ALA A 486 29.63 15.79 -25.65
C ALA A 486 30.15 15.70 -24.19
N PRO A 487 31.47 15.58 -23.98
CA PRO A 487 32.05 15.64 -22.65
C PRO A 487 31.74 16.97 -21.94
N LEU A 488 31.31 16.90 -20.68
CA LEU A 488 31.05 18.07 -19.85
C LEU A 488 32.37 18.71 -19.35
N SER A 489 32.38 20.04 -19.22
CA SER A 489 33.43 20.76 -18.49
C SER A 489 33.41 20.40 -17.00
N ASP A 490 34.51 20.65 -16.29
CA ASP A 490 34.59 20.36 -14.85
C ASP A 490 33.56 21.17 -14.04
N GLU A 491 33.33 22.43 -14.43
CA GLU A 491 32.29 23.29 -13.85
C GLU A 491 30.87 22.71 -14.05
N ALA A 492 30.58 22.19 -15.24
CA ALA A 492 29.27 21.58 -15.52
C ALA A 492 29.08 20.24 -14.79
N ARG A 493 30.16 19.45 -14.62
CA ARG A 493 30.14 18.25 -13.79
C ARG A 493 29.88 18.58 -12.33
N GLU A 494 30.53 19.62 -11.81
CA GLU A 494 30.32 20.07 -10.44
C GLU A 494 28.89 20.56 -10.24
N ALA A 495 28.31 21.30 -11.19
CA ALA A 495 26.92 21.74 -11.13
C ALA A 495 25.92 20.57 -11.08
N VAL A 496 26.14 19.51 -11.87
CA VAL A 496 25.31 18.28 -11.84
C VAL A 496 25.39 17.61 -10.47
N VAL A 497 26.59 17.50 -9.90
CA VAL A 497 26.80 16.90 -8.59
C VAL A 497 26.22 17.78 -7.48
N GLN A 498 26.34 19.11 -7.57
CA GLN A 498 25.72 20.06 -6.64
C GLN A 498 24.19 19.92 -6.63
N GLY A 499 23.56 19.70 -7.79
CA GLY A 499 22.11 19.49 -7.90
C GLY A 499 21.57 18.25 -7.17
N LEU A 500 22.42 17.30 -6.79
CA LEU A 500 22.05 16.11 -6.02
C LEU A 500 22.11 16.32 -4.51
N HIS A 501 22.67 17.43 -4.04
CA HIS A 501 22.83 17.69 -2.61
C HIS A 501 21.52 18.13 -1.98
N ILE A 502 21.25 17.59 -0.79
CA ILE A 502 20.21 18.10 0.09
C ILE A 502 20.68 19.42 0.70
N PRO A 503 19.86 20.49 0.69
CA PRO A 503 20.23 21.75 1.31
C PRO A 503 20.56 21.62 2.80
N GLU A 504 21.63 22.26 3.28
CA GLU A 504 22.08 22.11 4.68
C GLU A 504 21.06 22.57 5.72
N TRP A 505 20.27 23.60 5.39
CA TRP A 505 19.21 24.10 6.25
C TRP A 505 18.12 23.05 6.49
N PHE A 506 17.92 22.12 5.55
CA PHE A 506 16.87 21.11 5.63
C PHE A 506 17.13 20.12 6.76
N SER A 507 18.34 19.55 6.84
CA SER A 507 18.73 18.64 7.93
C SER A 507 18.62 19.32 9.29
N THR A 508 19.05 20.58 9.37
CA THR A 508 18.93 21.40 10.59
C THR A 508 17.46 21.64 10.98
N ALA A 509 16.60 21.97 10.01
CA ALA A 509 15.18 22.16 10.25
C ALA A 509 14.50 20.88 10.73
N VAL A 510 14.78 19.74 10.10
CA VAL A 510 14.27 18.42 10.50
C VAL A 510 14.68 18.09 11.94
N PHE A 511 15.93 18.34 12.31
CA PHE A 511 16.42 18.16 13.67
C PHE A 511 15.68 19.05 14.69
N VAL A 512 15.54 20.35 14.43
CA VAL A 512 14.83 21.29 15.34
C VAL A 512 13.36 20.90 15.52
N VAL A 513 12.70 20.51 14.43
CA VAL A 513 11.32 20.00 14.46
C VAL A 513 11.24 18.73 15.30
N GLY A 514 12.19 17.81 15.15
CA GLY A 514 12.29 16.58 15.95
C GLY A 514 12.46 16.84 17.44
N VAL A 515 13.38 17.74 17.82
CA VAL A 515 13.57 18.14 19.24
C VAL A 515 12.29 18.76 19.81
N THR A 516 11.61 19.61 19.03
CA THR A 516 10.34 20.20 19.45
C THR A 516 9.26 19.14 19.66
N ALA A 517 9.13 18.18 18.74
CA ALA A 517 8.22 17.05 18.89
C ALA A 517 8.55 16.18 20.11
N ALA A 518 9.83 16.02 20.46
CA ALA A 518 10.28 15.30 21.66
C ALA A 518 9.85 16.01 22.95
N ILE A 519 9.99 17.35 23.03
CA ILE A 519 9.49 18.16 24.15
C ILE A 519 7.99 17.95 24.36
N LEU A 520 7.21 18.07 23.27
CA LEU A 520 5.77 17.90 23.33
C LEU A 520 5.40 16.46 23.75
N THR A 521 6.14 15.47 23.26
CA THR A 521 5.98 14.06 23.65
C THR A 521 6.14 13.86 25.15
N ALA A 522 7.21 14.41 25.73
CA ALA A 522 7.43 14.35 27.17
C ALA A 522 6.28 15.00 27.94
N PHE A 523 5.80 16.16 27.47
CA PHE A 523 4.71 16.89 28.10
C PHE A 523 3.39 16.11 28.11
N TYR A 524 2.87 15.70 26.94
CA TYR A 524 1.53 15.08 26.90
C TYR A 524 1.52 13.67 27.50
N MET A 525 2.63 12.92 27.44
CA MET A 525 2.70 11.59 28.05
C MET A 525 2.69 11.67 29.57
N LEU A 526 3.41 12.63 30.17
CA LEU A 526 3.34 12.85 31.61
C LEU A 526 1.99 13.43 32.04
N ARG A 527 1.35 14.28 31.23
CA ARG A 527 -0.04 14.70 31.43
C ARG A 527 -0.96 13.48 31.57
N THR A 528 -0.86 12.49 30.67
CA THR A 528 -1.65 11.26 30.77
C THR A 528 -1.40 10.53 32.09
N VAL A 529 -0.14 10.39 32.50
CA VAL A 529 0.20 9.77 33.79
C VAL A 529 -0.40 10.53 34.97
N PHE A 530 -0.27 11.85 35.02
CA PHE A 530 -0.78 12.67 36.12
C PHE A 530 -2.31 12.63 36.21
N LEU A 531 -3.00 12.72 35.07
CA LEU A 531 -4.47 12.68 35.05
C LEU A 531 -5.01 11.29 35.43
N THR A 532 -4.34 10.22 35.03
CA THR A 532 -4.83 8.85 35.29
C THR A 532 -4.49 8.35 36.70
N PHE A 533 -3.26 8.54 37.16
CA PHE A 533 -2.74 7.85 38.36
C PHE A 533 -2.58 8.73 39.60
N PHE A 534 -2.54 10.06 39.44
CA PHE A 534 -2.32 11.01 40.54
C PHE A 534 -3.59 11.80 40.87
N GLY A 535 -3.54 12.55 41.98
CA GLY A 535 -4.69 13.27 42.51
C GLY A 535 -5.72 12.35 43.16
N ASP A 536 -6.93 12.88 43.31
CA ASP A 536 -8.08 12.16 43.84
C ASP A 536 -8.78 11.35 42.74
N PHE A 537 -9.43 10.25 43.13
CA PHE A 537 -10.24 9.44 42.22
C PHE A 537 -11.50 10.20 41.82
N ARG A 538 -11.80 10.28 40.51
CA ARG A 538 -12.88 11.10 39.95
C ARG A 538 -13.93 10.31 39.16
N GLY A 539 -13.85 8.98 39.14
CA GLY A 539 -14.77 8.15 38.35
C GLY A 539 -16.15 8.02 38.99
N TRP A 540 -16.16 7.55 40.22
CA TRP A 540 -17.37 7.34 41.02
C TRP A 540 -17.01 7.43 42.51
N ARG A 541 -18.01 7.51 43.38
CA ARG A 541 -17.82 7.47 44.82
C ARG A 541 -17.65 6.01 45.27
N ILE A 542 -16.51 5.72 45.87
CA ILE A 542 -16.15 4.37 46.30
C ILE A 542 -16.93 4.00 47.57
N VAL A 543 -17.69 2.92 47.51
CA VAL A 543 -18.47 2.38 48.66
C VAL A 543 -17.81 1.11 49.21
N PRO A 544 -17.38 1.09 50.49
CA PRO A 544 -16.84 -0.11 51.12
C PRO A 544 -17.90 -1.22 51.24
N GLY A 545 -17.60 -2.42 50.75
CA GLY A 545 -18.51 -3.57 50.85
C GLY A 545 -19.61 -3.62 49.78
N TRP A 546 -19.41 -2.93 48.64
CA TRP A 546 -20.28 -3.00 47.47
C TRP A 546 -20.66 -4.45 47.12
N LYS A 547 -21.96 -4.76 47.12
CA LYS A 547 -22.51 -6.02 46.63
C LYS A 547 -23.05 -5.75 45.23
N ASN A 548 -22.65 -6.57 44.26
CA ASN A 548 -23.28 -6.56 42.95
C ASN A 548 -24.68 -7.13 43.14
N ASP A 549 -25.70 -6.27 43.25
CA ASP A 549 -27.08 -6.75 43.17
C ASP A 549 -27.35 -7.07 41.70
N ASP A 550 -27.52 -8.35 41.39
CA ASP A 550 -27.68 -8.94 40.04
C ASP A 550 -29.02 -8.57 39.34
N HIS A 551 -29.51 -7.35 39.51
CA HIS A 551 -30.79 -6.87 38.96
C HIS A 551 -30.65 -5.53 38.21
N ASP A 552 -29.79 -5.46 37.21
CA ASP A 552 -29.81 -4.37 36.23
C ASP A 552 -30.72 -4.74 35.04
N HIS A 553 -32.01 -4.44 35.19
CA HIS A 553 -32.92 -4.25 34.07
C HIS A 553 -33.10 -2.75 33.80
N ASP A 554 -32.69 -2.31 32.62
CA ASP A 554 -33.28 -1.19 31.87
C ASP A 554 -33.53 0.13 32.62
N HIS A 555 -32.47 0.78 33.13
CA HIS A 555 -32.52 2.23 33.31
C HIS A 555 -31.97 2.93 32.06
N HIS A 556 -32.86 3.04 31.06
CA HIS A 556 -32.74 4.05 30.02
C HIS A 556 -32.53 5.43 30.66
N ALA A 557 -31.46 6.09 30.23
CA ALA A 557 -31.08 7.43 30.62
C ALA A 557 -32.23 8.44 30.51
N SER A 558 -32.55 9.12 31.61
CA SER A 558 -32.95 10.53 31.58
C SER A 558 -32.90 11.12 33.00
N HIS A 559 -32.20 12.26 33.14
CA HIS A 559 -32.23 13.21 34.26
C HIS A 559 -31.46 12.87 35.56
N ALA A 560 -30.18 13.28 35.61
CA ALA A 560 -29.58 14.14 36.65
C ALA A 560 -28.06 14.17 36.47
N HIS A 561 -27.48 15.32 36.11
CA HIS A 561 -26.02 15.46 35.90
C HIS A 561 -25.22 15.73 37.19
N ASP A 562 -25.86 15.69 38.37
CA ASP A 562 -25.27 16.20 39.62
C ASP A 562 -25.16 15.18 40.76
N GLU A 563 -25.62 13.93 40.60
CA GLU A 563 -25.42 12.91 41.65
C GLU A 563 -24.18 12.04 41.38
N PRO A 564 -23.25 11.90 42.35
CA PRO A 564 -22.10 11.02 42.22
C PRO A 564 -22.58 9.57 42.07
N ILE A 565 -22.18 8.92 40.98
CA ILE A 565 -22.37 7.48 40.81
C ILE A 565 -21.63 6.79 41.96
N ASP A 566 -22.26 5.87 42.68
CA ASP A 566 -21.60 5.00 43.67
C ASP A 566 -21.11 3.71 43.00
N GLY A 567 -20.03 3.11 43.50
CA GLY A 567 -19.47 1.88 42.92
C GLY A 567 -18.37 1.20 43.73
N PRO A 568 -17.87 0.05 43.25
CA PRO A 568 -16.86 -0.76 43.93
C PRO A 568 -15.48 -0.09 43.96
N VAL A 569 -14.56 -0.63 44.76
CA VAL A 569 -13.15 -0.18 44.71
C VAL A 569 -12.54 -0.63 43.36
N PRO A 570 -11.87 0.26 42.60
CA PRO A 570 -11.11 -0.16 41.43
C PRO A 570 -10.09 -1.24 41.81
N HIS A 571 -9.94 -2.28 41.00
CA HIS A 571 -9.04 -3.38 41.29
C HIS A 571 -7.99 -3.57 40.19
N GLU A 572 -6.89 -4.21 40.57
CA GLU A 572 -5.83 -4.60 39.63
C GLU A 572 -6.34 -5.64 38.62
N SER A 573 -5.73 -5.68 37.44
CA SER A 573 -6.06 -6.68 36.44
C SER A 573 -5.58 -8.09 36.83
N PRO A 574 -6.22 -9.15 36.30
CA PRO A 574 -5.76 -10.54 36.46
C PRO A 574 -4.33 -10.78 35.99
N TRP A 575 -3.73 -11.91 36.40
CA TRP A 575 -2.33 -12.25 36.07
C TRP A 575 -2.05 -12.34 34.58
N ALA A 576 -2.99 -12.86 33.79
CA ALA A 576 -2.86 -12.94 32.34
C ALA A 576 -2.67 -11.55 31.69
N MET A 577 -3.12 -10.48 32.35
CA MET A 577 -2.97 -9.11 31.87
C MET A 577 -1.71 -8.44 32.45
N TRP A 578 -1.43 -8.54 33.75
CA TRP A 578 -0.29 -7.81 34.33
C TRP A 578 1.09 -8.45 34.04
N VAL A 579 1.18 -9.77 33.80
CA VAL A 579 2.46 -10.43 33.47
C VAL A 579 3.04 -9.92 32.15
N PRO A 580 2.27 -9.86 31.03
CA PRO A 580 2.72 -9.20 29.81
C PRO A 580 3.24 -7.78 30.01
N LEU A 581 2.58 -6.98 30.86
CA LEU A 581 3.00 -5.61 31.17
C LEU A 581 4.39 -5.57 31.81
N VAL A 582 4.70 -6.47 32.74
CA VAL A 582 6.00 -6.52 33.41
C VAL A 582 7.11 -6.88 32.42
N VAL A 583 6.88 -7.87 31.54
CA VAL A 583 7.86 -8.25 30.51
C VAL A 583 8.10 -7.09 29.54
N LEU A 584 7.03 -6.45 29.05
CA LEU A 584 7.14 -5.31 28.14
C LEU A 584 7.80 -4.09 28.81
N ALA A 585 7.49 -3.82 30.07
CA ALA A 585 8.12 -2.74 30.84
C ALA A 585 9.62 -2.97 31.04
N PHE A 586 10.05 -4.21 31.28
CA PHE A 586 11.46 -4.57 31.34
C PHE A 586 12.17 -4.22 30.02
N PHE A 587 11.65 -4.69 28.88
CA PHE A 587 12.25 -4.37 27.59
C PHE A 587 12.12 -2.88 27.23
N ALA A 588 11.06 -2.19 27.64
CA ALA A 588 10.92 -0.74 27.45
C ALA A 588 12.06 0.04 28.12
N LEU A 589 12.57 -0.41 29.27
CA LEU A 589 13.71 0.22 29.94
C LEU A 589 15.04 -0.22 29.33
N PHE A 590 15.22 -1.53 29.09
CA PHE A 590 16.54 -2.09 28.84
C PHE A 590 16.85 -2.43 27.38
N ALA A 591 15.85 -2.57 26.50
CA ALA A 591 16.09 -3.00 25.12
C ALA A 591 16.96 -2.02 24.32
N GLY A 592 17.07 -0.75 24.72
CA GLY A 592 17.93 0.20 24.01
C GLY A 592 19.43 0.01 24.27
N TRP A 593 19.82 -0.74 25.30
CA TRP A 593 21.23 -0.99 25.60
C TRP A 593 21.97 -1.79 24.52
N VAL A 594 21.22 -2.49 23.65
CA VAL A 594 21.79 -3.20 22.48
C VAL A 594 22.37 -2.26 21.42
N ASN A 595 22.03 -0.96 21.47
CA ASN A 595 22.50 0.06 20.55
C ASN A 595 22.71 1.41 21.25
N ALA A 596 23.35 1.37 22.43
CA ALA A 596 23.69 2.57 23.18
C ALA A 596 24.99 3.20 22.65
N GLY A 597 24.86 3.98 21.56
CA GLY A 597 25.97 4.69 20.89
C GLY A 597 26.93 5.43 21.83
N PRO A 598 26.45 6.20 22.82
CA PRO A 598 27.32 6.91 23.78
C PRO A 598 28.19 6.02 24.66
N PHE A 599 27.89 4.73 24.74
CA PHE A 599 28.70 3.75 25.46
C PHE A 599 29.48 2.84 24.49
N HIS A 600 29.58 3.25 23.23
CA HIS A 600 30.18 2.49 22.12
C HIS A 600 29.53 1.11 21.90
N LEU A 601 28.25 0.97 22.25
CA LEU A 601 27.47 -0.24 22.00
C LEU A 601 26.68 -0.05 20.69
N THR A 602 27.15 -0.68 19.62
CA THR A 602 26.57 -0.59 18.25
C THR A 602 26.14 -1.96 17.70
N ALA A 603 25.89 -2.93 18.60
CA ALA A 603 25.63 -4.31 18.23
C ALA A 603 24.42 -4.46 17.29
N PHE A 604 23.36 -3.68 17.52
CA PHE A 604 22.16 -3.72 16.68
C PHE A 604 22.38 -3.11 15.30
N SER A 605 23.07 -1.97 15.20
CA SER A 605 23.38 -1.38 13.90
C SER A 605 24.26 -2.31 13.06
N HIS A 606 25.27 -2.94 13.66
CA HIS A 606 26.12 -3.92 12.96
C HIS A 606 25.37 -5.19 12.57
N TRP A 607 24.38 -5.61 13.36
CA TRP A 607 23.52 -6.74 13.01
C TRP A 607 22.68 -6.46 11.76
N LEU A 608 22.13 -5.25 11.62
CA LEU A 608 21.30 -4.88 10.47
C LEU A 608 22.09 -4.50 9.22
N GLU A 609 23.29 -3.96 9.39
CA GLU A 609 24.14 -3.43 8.31
C GLU A 609 24.23 -4.35 7.08
N PRO A 610 24.49 -5.68 7.20
CA PRO A 610 24.59 -6.57 6.04
C PRO A 610 23.36 -6.58 5.13
N SER A 611 22.15 -6.46 5.69
CA SER A 611 20.90 -6.44 4.91
C SER A 611 20.66 -5.14 4.14
N MET A 612 21.38 -4.08 4.50
CA MET A 612 21.27 -2.74 3.92
C MET A 612 22.55 -2.30 3.20
N GLN A 613 23.60 -3.13 3.24
CA GLN A 613 24.95 -2.82 2.74
C GLN A 613 24.94 -2.36 1.29
N SER A 614 24.07 -2.92 0.44
CA SER A 614 24.02 -2.54 -0.96
C SER A 614 23.47 -1.13 -1.17
N GLY A 615 22.44 -0.73 -0.42
CA GLY A 615 21.98 0.66 -0.38
C GLY A 615 23.03 1.59 0.23
N LEU A 616 23.68 1.17 1.32
CA LEU A 616 24.74 1.92 1.99
C LEU A 616 25.99 2.10 1.11
N LYS A 617 26.37 1.12 0.28
CA LYS A 617 27.49 1.25 -0.68
C LYS A 617 27.22 2.29 -1.77
N MET A 618 25.95 2.58 -2.06
CA MET A 618 25.52 3.59 -3.03
C MET A 618 25.40 5.00 -2.42
N VAL A 619 25.53 5.17 -1.09
CA VAL A 619 25.64 6.48 -0.41
C VAL A 619 26.97 6.59 0.32
N THR A 620 27.74 7.63 0.07
CA THR A 620 28.76 8.03 1.03
C THR A 620 28.06 8.79 2.14
N THR A 621 27.68 8.11 3.22
CA THR A 621 27.48 8.82 4.49
C THR A 621 28.83 9.41 4.82
N ILE A 622 28.94 10.73 4.94
CA ILE A 622 30.20 11.34 5.34
C ILE A 622 30.57 10.72 6.70
N LYS A 623 31.56 9.83 6.73
CA LYS A 623 32.39 9.64 7.91
C LYS A 623 33.14 10.96 8.06
N GLN A 624 32.52 11.95 8.68
CA GLN A 624 33.26 13.11 9.15
C GLN A 624 34.14 12.57 10.28
N GLY A 625 35.44 12.86 10.20
CA GLY A 625 36.50 12.14 10.90
C GLY A 625 36.35 12.07 12.42
N ASP A 626 37.29 11.35 13.05
CA ASP A 626 37.38 11.05 14.49
C ASP A 626 37.13 12.22 15.46
N GLU A 627 37.12 13.48 14.99
CA GLU A 627 36.79 14.67 15.80
C GLU A 627 35.30 14.80 16.18
N LEU A 628 34.35 14.26 15.40
CA LEU A 628 32.90 14.38 15.68
C LEU A 628 32.33 13.20 16.50
N THR A 629 33.01 12.05 16.53
CA THR A 629 32.71 10.95 17.46
C THR A 629 32.87 11.40 18.91
N HIS A 630 33.81 12.31 19.19
CA HIS A 630 33.94 12.95 20.50
C HIS A 630 32.78 13.91 20.83
N LEU A 631 31.99 14.34 19.84
CA LEU A 631 30.81 15.20 20.00
C LEU A 631 29.51 14.40 20.22
N GLU A 632 29.51 13.06 20.10
CA GLU A 632 28.33 12.22 20.37
C GLU A 632 27.74 12.50 21.75
N HIS A 633 28.59 12.67 22.77
CA HIS A 633 28.17 13.01 24.13
C HIS A 633 27.56 14.42 24.24
N LEU A 634 28.04 15.38 23.45
CA LEU A 634 27.52 16.75 23.42
C LEU A 634 26.18 16.84 22.67
N LEU A 635 25.91 15.89 21.77
CA LEU A 635 24.67 15.81 21.01
C LEU A 635 23.56 14.99 21.71
N LEU A 636 23.82 14.44 22.90
CA LEU A 636 22.78 13.97 23.84
C LEU A 636 22.09 15.13 24.58
N ILE A 637 22.73 16.31 24.61
CA ILE A 637 22.22 17.48 25.33
C ILE A 637 20.81 17.86 24.83
N PRO A 638 20.53 17.95 23.51
CA PRO A 638 19.20 18.26 23.00
C PRO A 638 18.12 17.28 23.47
N GLY A 639 18.39 15.97 23.47
CA GLY A 639 17.47 14.94 23.96
C GLY A 639 17.18 15.07 25.45
N VAL A 640 18.23 15.24 26.26
CA VAL A 640 18.12 15.45 27.71
C VAL A 640 17.37 16.75 28.02
N LEU A 641 17.69 17.85 27.33
CA LEU A 641 16.99 19.12 27.49
C LEU A 641 15.52 19.00 27.08
N ALA A 642 15.23 18.29 25.98
CA ALA A 642 13.85 18.07 25.55
C ALA A 642 13.04 17.34 26.62
N PHE A 643 13.62 16.28 27.20
CA PHE A 643 13.04 15.55 28.33
C PHE A 643 12.82 16.47 29.55
N LEU A 644 13.83 17.24 29.97
CA LEU A 644 13.76 18.10 31.14
C LEU A 644 12.71 19.22 30.97
N ILE A 645 12.69 19.87 29.83
CA ILE A 645 11.75 20.97 29.53
C ILE A 645 10.31 20.43 29.48
N GLY A 646 10.06 19.39 28.68
CA GLY A 646 8.71 18.83 28.53
C GLY A 646 8.17 18.23 29.83
N SER A 647 9.01 17.47 30.54
CA SER A 647 8.63 16.84 31.81
C SER A 647 8.47 17.84 32.94
N GLY A 648 9.38 18.82 33.05
CA GLY A 648 9.29 19.90 34.02
C GLY A 648 8.04 20.76 33.83
N ALA A 649 7.70 21.09 32.58
CA ALA A 649 6.48 21.82 32.26
C ALA A 649 5.23 21.01 32.61
N ALA A 650 5.16 19.71 32.26
CA ALA A 650 4.01 18.87 32.62
C ALA A 650 3.85 18.70 34.13
N TYR A 651 4.96 18.51 34.85
CA TYR A 651 4.97 18.45 36.31
C TYR A 651 4.44 19.75 36.94
N TRP A 652 4.91 20.90 36.48
CA TRP A 652 4.44 22.18 36.97
C TRP A 652 2.94 22.41 36.70
N VAL A 653 2.46 22.13 35.49
CA VAL A 653 1.06 22.32 35.11
C VAL A 653 0.13 21.36 35.85
N TYR A 654 0.38 20.05 35.79
CA TYR A 654 -0.58 19.04 36.23
C TYR A 654 -0.39 18.57 37.66
N TYR A 655 0.85 18.54 38.17
CA TYR A 655 1.12 18.11 39.54
C TYR A 655 1.10 19.29 40.51
N VAL A 656 1.86 20.36 40.24
CA VAL A 656 1.97 21.51 41.15
C VAL A 656 0.74 22.41 41.08
N LYS A 657 0.30 22.80 39.87
CA LYS A 657 -0.82 23.71 39.65
C LYS A 657 -2.16 23.00 39.39
N LYS A 658 -2.22 21.67 39.55
CA LYS A 658 -3.44 20.83 39.44
C LYS A 658 -4.25 21.06 38.14
N GLY A 659 -3.56 21.36 37.03
CA GLY A 659 -4.16 21.56 35.71
C GLY A 659 -4.77 22.94 35.45
N GLU A 660 -4.72 23.86 36.42
CA GLU A 660 -5.30 25.20 36.29
C GLU A 660 -4.73 26.02 35.11
N PRO A 661 -3.40 26.04 34.85
CA PRO A 661 -2.83 26.76 33.70
C PRO A 661 -3.35 26.24 32.36
N ALA A 662 -3.57 24.92 32.25
CA ALA A 662 -4.11 24.32 31.04
C ALA A 662 -5.57 24.73 30.80
N ARG A 663 -6.38 24.85 31.86
CA ARG A 663 -7.77 25.33 31.76
C ARG A 663 -7.82 26.79 31.35
N GLN A 664 -6.97 27.63 31.95
CA GLN A 664 -6.86 29.05 31.60
C GLN A 664 -6.44 29.23 30.15
N ALA A 665 -5.45 28.46 29.67
CA ALA A 665 -5.02 28.48 28.27
C ALA A 665 -6.14 28.03 27.31
N ALA A 666 -6.90 26.99 27.68
CA ALA A 666 -8.05 26.54 26.90
C ALA A 666 -9.19 27.58 26.86
N GLN A 667 -9.35 28.39 27.90
CA GLN A 667 -10.34 29.48 27.94
C GLN A 667 -9.88 30.72 27.17
N SER A 668 -8.62 31.13 27.32
CA SER A 668 -8.08 32.33 26.67
C SER A 668 -7.90 32.16 25.16
N ALA A 669 -7.52 30.96 24.72
CA ALA A 669 -7.33 30.61 23.32
C ALA A 669 -8.36 29.57 22.84
N GLY A 670 -9.63 29.72 23.25
CA GLY A 670 -10.68 28.71 23.00
C GLY A 670 -10.86 28.30 21.55
N GLY A 671 -10.69 29.23 20.59
CA GLY A 671 -10.74 28.91 19.15
C GLY A 671 -9.61 27.98 18.70
N LEU A 672 -8.36 28.29 19.09
CA LEU A 672 -7.20 27.46 18.77
C LEU A 672 -7.25 26.12 19.51
N TYR A 673 -7.67 26.11 20.78
CA TYR A 673 -7.86 24.88 21.55
C TYR A 673 -8.84 23.93 20.86
N ARG A 674 -10.01 24.44 20.43
CA ARG A 674 -11.00 23.64 19.69
C ARG A 674 -10.44 23.16 18.35
N LEU A 675 -9.74 24.01 17.60
CA LEU A 675 -9.13 23.62 16.33
C LEU A 675 -8.16 22.43 16.50
N VAL A 676 -7.29 22.46 17.51
CA VAL A 676 -6.34 21.37 17.77
C VAL A 676 -7.06 20.13 18.34
N LEU A 677 -8.09 20.33 19.17
CA LEU A 677 -8.92 19.25 19.71
C LEU A 677 -9.65 18.49 18.59
N ASP A 678 -10.18 19.24 17.62
CA ASP A 678 -10.81 18.76 16.37
C ASP A 678 -9.76 18.37 15.33
N LYS A 679 -8.54 18.03 15.76
CA LYS A 679 -7.50 17.41 14.91
C LYS A 679 -7.10 18.30 13.72
N TRP A 680 -7.08 19.62 13.93
CA TRP A 680 -6.90 20.66 12.90
C TRP A 680 -7.97 20.70 11.81
N ARG A 681 -9.12 20.07 12.06
CA ARG A 681 -10.24 19.91 11.13
C ARG A 681 -9.85 19.29 9.79
N ILE A 682 -8.82 18.44 9.79
CA ILE A 682 -8.35 17.73 8.59
C ILE A 682 -9.38 16.71 8.13
N ASP A 683 -10.12 16.09 9.06
CA ASP A 683 -11.19 15.17 8.72
C ASP A 683 -12.31 15.89 7.94
N GLU A 684 -12.75 17.05 8.41
CA GLU A 684 -13.74 17.88 7.73
C GLU A 684 -13.22 18.45 6.42
N LEU A 685 -11.92 18.75 6.33
CA LEU A 685 -11.28 19.14 5.09
C LEU A 685 -11.38 18.02 4.05
N TYR A 686 -11.07 16.77 4.41
CA TYR A 686 -11.18 15.62 3.51
C TYR A 686 -12.63 15.30 3.15
N GLU A 687 -13.55 15.46 4.09
CA GLU A 687 -14.97 15.31 3.85
C GLU A 687 -15.49 16.34 2.85
N ALA A 688 -15.12 17.62 3.01
CA ALA A 688 -15.54 18.70 2.13
C ALA A 688 -14.89 18.67 0.75
N THR A 689 -13.62 18.24 0.65
CA THR A 689 -12.86 18.27 -0.60
C THR A 689 -12.92 16.94 -1.34
N VAL A 690 -12.26 15.91 -0.82
CA VAL A 690 -12.08 14.62 -1.51
C VAL A 690 -13.37 13.82 -1.53
N LEU A 691 -13.98 13.60 -0.35
CA LEU A 691 -15.19 12.77 -0.26
C LEU A 691 -16.40 13.49 -0.87
N GLY A 692 -16.55 14.79 -0.63
CA GLY A 692 -17.59 15.62 -1.22
C GLY A 692 -17.54 15.62 -2.76
N ALA A 693 -16.35 15.79 -3.35
CA ALA A 693 -16.19 15.69 -4.80
C ALA A 693 -16.52 14.29 -5.32
N PHE A 694 -16.09 13.23 -4.63
CA PHE A 694 -16.39 11.86 -5.03
C PHE A 694 -17.90 11.55 -4.95
N HIS A 695 -18.58 11.96 -3.89
CA HIS A 695 -20.04 11.80 -3.76
C HIS A 695 -20.78 12.56 -4.86
N SER A 696 -20.38 13.80 -5.15
CA SER A 696 -20.98 14.58 -6.24
C SER A 696 -20.78 13.92 -7.62
N LEU A 697 -19.59 13.38 -7.88
CA LEU A 697 -19.32 12.62 -9.10
C LEU A 697 -20.16 11.34 -9.19
N ALA A 698 -20.27 10.59 -8.08
CA ALA A 698 -21.07 9.37 -8.03
C ALA A 698 -22.57 9.65 -8.24
N GLU A 699 -23.11 10.70 -7.63
CA GLU A 699 -24.49 11.14 -7.84
C GLU A 699 -24.73 11.60 -9.28
N THR A 700 -23.79 12.35 -9.86
CA THR A 700 -23.88 12.79 -11.27
C THR A 700 -23.85 11.59 -12.22
N ALA A 701 -22.97 10.62 -11.97
CA ALA A 701 -22.91 9.39 -12.76
C ALA A 701 -24.21 8.56 -12.62
N ALA A 702 -24.76 8.45 -11.42
CA ALA A 702 -26.03 7.76 -11.19
C ALA A 702 -27.21 8.49 -11.86
N LEU A 703 -27.20 9.83 -11.89
CA LEU A 703 -28.18 10.61 -12.64
C LEU A 703 -28.04 10.39 -14.13
N PHE A 704 -26.81 10.39 -14.66
CA PHE A 704 -26.56 10.11 -16.07
C PHE A 704 -27.05 8.72 -16.48
N ASP A 705 -26.75 7.70 -15.67
CA ASP A 705 -27.22 6.33 -15.89
C ASP A 705 -28.76 6.27 -15.94
N LYS A 706 -29.43 6.83 -14.92
CA LYS A 706 -30.90 6.85 -14.83
C LYS A 706 -31.58 7.62 -15.97
N TRP A 707 -31.02 8.76 -16.38
CA TRP A 707 -31.67 9.64 -17.36
C TRP A 707 -31.28 9.32 -18.80
N VAL A 708 -30.02 9.03 -19.08
CA VAL A 708 -29.50 8.82 -20.43
C VAL A 708 -29.54 7.33 -20.79
N ILE A 709 -28.97 6.47 -19.95
CA ILE A 709 -28.88 5.04 -20.25
C ILE A 709 -30.27 4.41 -20.15
N ASP A 710 -30.90 4.48 -18.99
CA ASP A 710 -32.23 3.90 -18.78
C ASP A 710 -33.33 4.73 -19.43
N GLY A 711 -33.25 6.05 -19.31
CA GLY A 711 -34.30 6.96 -19.76
C GLY A 711 -34.38 7.13 -21.27
N VAL A 712 -33.23 7.24 -21.96
CA VAL A 712 -33.18 7.49 -23.41
C VAL A 712 -32.85 6.21 -24.16
N LEU A 713 -31.69 5.61 -23.91
CA LEU A 713 -31.22 4.47 -24.71
C LEU A 713 -32.16 3.27 -24.57
N ALA A 714 -32.43 2.81 -23.35
CA ALA A 714 -33.27 1.64 -23.13
C ALA A 714 -34.73 1.86 -23.60
N ARG A 715 -35.30 3.05 -23.36
CA ARG A 715 -36.66 3.37 -23.81
C ARG A 715 -36.77 3.51 -25.32
N LEU A 716 -35.81 4.15 -25.99
CA LEU A 716 -35.81 4.24 -27.45
C LEU A 716 -35.75 2.85 -28.08
N THR A 717 -34.86 1.98 -27.60
CA THR A 717 -34.80 0.60 -28.07
C THR A 717 -36.12 -0.14 -27.83
N THR A 718 -36.72 0.03 -26.66
CA THR A 718 -38.03 -0.55 -26.33
C THR A 718 -39.13 -0.05 -27.28
N ILE A 719 -39.21 1.26 -27.52
CA ILE A 719 -40.21 1.87 -28.42
C ILE A 719 -40.03 1.36 -29.84
N VAL A 720 -38.78 1.30 -30.34
CA VAL A 720 -38.49 0.82 -31.69
C VAL A 720 -38.94 -0.65 -31.83
N ILE A 721 -38.53 -1.52 -30.92
CA ILE A 721 -38.89 -2.95 -30.96
C ILE A 721 -40.41 -3.14 -30.84
N GLN A 722 -41.08 -2.42 -29.93
CA GLN A 722 -42.54 -2.49 -29.77
C GLN A 722 -43.26 -1.99 -31.02
N SER A 723 -42.76 -0.93 -31.65
CA SER A 723 -43.34 -0.37 -32.88
C SER A 723 -43.24 -1.39 -34.02
N PHE A 724 -42.06 -1.95 -34.27
CA PHE A 724 -41.89 -3.01 -35.28
C PHE A 724 -42.73 -4.25 -34.95
N GLY A 725 -42.75 -4.71 -33.70
CA GLY A 725 -43.57 -5.85 -33.27
C GLY A 725 -45.07 -5.60 -33.44
N SER A 726 -45.55 -4.37 -33.22
CA SER A 726 -46.94 -3.98 -33.48
C SER A 726 -47.26 -3.94 -34.98
N LEU A 727 -46.34 -3.43 -35.79
CA LEU A 727 -46.46 -3.36 -37.24
C LEU A 727 -46.51 -4.76 -37.85
N PHE A 728 -45.58 -5.65 -37.49
CA PHE A 728 -45.57 -7.03 -37.97
C PHE A 728 -46.82 -7.81 -37.54
N ARG A 729 -47.34 -7.56 -36.33
CA ARG A 729 -48.60 -8.15 -35.87
C ARG A 729 -49.80 -7.66 -36.69
N ALA A 730 -49.79 -6.42 -37.17
CA ALA A 730 -50.85 -5.92 -38.03
C ALA A 730 -50.94 -6.66 -39.38
N PHE A 731 -49.85 -7.24 -39.89
CA PHE A 731 -49.88 -8.12 -41.07
C PHE A 731 -50.59 -9.47 -40.80
N GLN A 732 -50.72 -9.87 -39.54
CA GLN A 732 -51.39 -11.11 -39.12
C GLN A 732 -52.88 -10.89 -38.85
N THR A 733 -53.64 -10.57 -39.90
CA THR A 733 -55.08 -10.21 -39.79
C THR A 733 -56.03 -11.39 -39.56
N GLY A 734 -55.52 -12.63 -39.56
CA GLY A 734 -56.34 -13.86 -39.45
C GLY A 734 -57.16 -14.18 -40.70
N ARG A 735 -57.10 -13.34 -41.75
CA ARG A 735 -57.79 -13.56 -43.03
C ARG A 735 -56.90 -14.36 -43.98
N VAL A 736 -57.35 -15.57 -44.33
CA VAL A 736 -56.60 -16.49 -45.22
C VAL A 736 -56.29 -15.85 -46.57
N GLN A 737 -57.16 -14.96 -47.08
CA GLN A 737 -56.97 -14.25 -48.34
C GLN A 737 -55.72 -13.36 -48.34
N MET A 738 -55.42 -12.71 -47.21
CA MET A 738 -54.22 -11.86 -47.09
C MET A 738 -52.95 -12.71 -47.10
N TYR A 739 -52.95 -13.86 -46.44
CA TYR A 739 -51.81 -14.78 -46.47
C TYR A 739 -51.58 -15.35 -47.87
N ALA A 740 -52.64 -15.71 -48.59
CA ALA A 740 -52.54 -16.15 -49.97
C ALA A 740 -51.95 -15.05 -50.88
N ALA A 741 -52.41 -13.80 -50.75
CA ALA A 741 -51.87 -12.68 -51.51
C ALA A 741 -50.38 -12.44 -51.22
N VAL A 742 -49.97 -12.47 -49.95
CA VAL A 742 -48.55 -12.32 -49.56
C VAL A 742 -47.70 -13.47 -50.08
N MET A 743 -48.19 -14.71 -50.05
CA MET A 743 -47.47 -15.86 -50.62
C MET A 743 -47.29 -15.73 -52.13
N VAL A 744 -48.30 -15.26 -52.86
CA VAL A 744 -48.20 -15.02 -54.30
C VAL A 744 -47.20 -13.90 -54.61
N VAL A 745 -47.23 -12.79 -53.87
CA VAL A 745 -46.25 -11.70 -54.01
C VAL A 745 -44.84 -12.19 -53.69
N GLY A 746 -44.66 -12.98 -52.63
CA GLY A 746 -43.38 -13.57 -52.27
C GLY A 746 -42.86 -14.55 -53.31
N LEU A 747 -43.73 -15.39 -53.88
CA LEU A 747 -43.40 -16.30 -54.96
C LEU A 747 -43.02 -15.54 -56.23
N PHE A 748 -43.76 -14.48 -56.56
CA PHE A 748 -43.46 -13.61 -57.69
C PHE A 748 -42.13 -12.88 -57.49
N ALA A 749 -41.87 -12.33 -56.31
CA ALA A 749 -40.61 -11.65 -56.01
C ALA A 749 -39.41 -12.61 -56.07
N THR A 750 -39.55 -13.82 -55.51
CA THR A 750 -38.52 -14.86 -55.59
C THR A 750 -38.30 -15.32 -57.03
N GLY A 751 -39.38 -15.54 -57.77
CA GLY A 751 -39.33 -15.89 -59.19
C GLY A 751 -38.68 -14.79 -60.03
N ALA A 752 -39.07 -13.53 -59.83
CA ALA A 752 -38.49 -12.37 -60.50
C ALA A 752 -36.99 -12.26 -60.22
N TYR A 753 -36.57 -12.42 -58.96
CA TYR A 753 -35.17 -12.47 -58.58
C TYR A 753 -34.43 -13.60 -59.32
N LEU A 754 -34.95 -14.83 -59.30
CA LEU A 754 -34.31 -15.97 -60.00
C LEU A 754 -34.27 -15.81 -61.52
N LEU A 755 -35.27 -15.16 -62.13
CA LEU A 755 -35.35 -14.90 -63.57
C LEU A 755 -34.41 -13.79 -64.03
N THR A 756 -34.05 -12.86 -63.15
CA THR A 756 -33.05 -11.83 -63.46
C THR A 756 -31.63 -12.39 -63.37
N ALA A 757 -30.82 -12.10 -64.39
CA ALA A 757 -29.39 -12.38 -64.34
C ALA A 757 -28.70 -11.34 -63.45
N HIS A 758 -27.86 -11.81 -62.51
CA HIS A 758 -27.07 -10.97 -61.62
C HIS A 758 -25.60 -11.01 -62.06
N GLY A 759 -25.11 -9.90 -62.60
CA GLY A 759 -23.73 -9.77 -63.08
C GLY A 759 -22.85 -8.98 -62.12
N GLU A 760 -22.99 -9.19 -60.80
CA GLU A 760 -22.09 -8.54 -59.84
C GLU A 760 -20.69 -9.16 -59.93
N VAL A 761 -19.65 -8.35 -59.76
CA VAL A 761 -18.26 -8.76 -59.96
C VAL A 761 -17.43 -8.34 -58.75
N VAL A 762 -16.61 -9.24 -58.26
CA VAL A 762 -15.68 -9.03 -57.16
C VAL A 762 -14.25 -9.15 -57.69
N VAL A 763 -13.42 -8.15 -57.39
CA VAL A 763 -12.01 -8.12 -57.81
C VAL A 763 -11.13 -8.45 -56.60
N THR A 764 -10.28 -9.46 -56.71
CA THR A 764 -9.37 -9.91 -55.64
C THR A 764 -7.89 -9.60 -55.99
N LYS A 765 -7.07 -9.21 -55.01
CA LYS A 765 -5.80 -8.44 -55.15
C LYS A 765 -4.57 -9.25 -55.65
N ASP A 766 -3.65 -8.48 -56.24
CA ASP A 766 -2.38 -8.76 -56.98
C ASP A 766 -1.30 -9.58 -56.24
N GLU A 767 -0.86 -10.67 -56.88
CA GLU A 767 0.41 -11.36 -56.58
C GLU A 767 1.54 -10.67 -57.37
N ALA A 768 2.23 -9.73 -56.73
CA ALA A 768 3.51 -9.14 -57.14
C ALA A 768 3.80 -9.09 -58.67
N GLY A 769 2.95 -8.41 -59.45
CA GLY A 769 3.20 -8.29 -60.89
C GLY A 769 2.22 -7.41 -61.68
N GLY A 770 1.09 -7.01 -61.11
CA GLY A 770 -0.01 -6.35 -61.83
C GLY A 770 -1.04 -7.30 -62.40
N MET A 771 -1.15 -8.52 -61.83
CA MET A 771 -2.13 -9.53 -62.22
C MET A 771 -3.32 -9.49 -61.26
N TYR A 772 -4.53 -9.31 -61.78
CA TYR A 772 -5.74 -9.22 -60.97
C TYR A 772 -6.68 -10.38 -61.27
N ILE A 773 -7.33 -10.94 -60.23
CA ILE A 773 -8.36 -11.96 -60.39
C ILE A 773 -9.74 -11.29 -60.30
N VAL A 774 -10.50 -11.37 -61.38
CA VAL A 774 -11.87 -10.89 -61.49
C VAL A 774 -12.81 -12.09 -61.41
N GLU A 775 -13.75 -12.07 -60.45
CA GLU A 775 -14.72 -13.14 -60.20
C GLU A 775 -16.16 -12.62 -60.35
N ALA A 776 -16.96 -13.24 -61.21
CA ALA A 776 -18.39 -12.93 -61.34
C ALA A 776 -19.22 -13.66 -60.27
N ALA A 777 -20.37 -13.11 -59.86
CA ALA A 777 -21.24 -13.72 -58.88
C ALA A 777 -21.82 -15.07 -59.37
N PRO A 778 -21.85 -16.12 -58.52
CA PRO A 778 -22.40 -17.40 -58.89
C PRO A 778 -23.94 -17.37 -58.94
N GLY A 779 -24.53 -18.17 -59.82
CA GLY A 779 -26.00 -18.30 -59.91
C GLY A 779 -26.45 -19.60 -60.57
N LEU A 780 -27.76 -19.88 -60.48
CA LEU A 780 -28.34 -21.13 -60.95
C LEU A 780 -28.25 -21.24 -62.49
N GLY A 781 -27.41 -22.17 -62.97
CA GLY A 781 -27.16 -22.40 -64.40
C GLY A 781 -26.50 -21.23 -65.11
N TYR A 782 -25.71 -20.42 -64.39
CA TYR A 782 -25.03 -19.26 -64.95
C TYR A 782 -23.89 -19.69 -65.88
N LYS A 783 -23.81 -19.02 -67.03
CA LYS A 783 -22.70 -19.09 -67.98
C LYS A 783 -22.12 -17.69 -68.15
N TYR A 784 -20.82 -17.62 -68.39
CA TYR A 784 -20.06 -16.38 -68.43
C TYR A 784 -19.38 -16.22 -69.78
N ARG A 785 -19.27 -14.99 -70.28
CA ARG A 785 -18.31 -14.64 -71.33
C ARG A 785 -17.56 -13.38 -70.90
N TRP A 786 -16.28 -13.35 -71.19
CA TRP A 786 -15.36 -12.34 -70.69
C TRP A 786 -14.74 -11.61 -71.87
N ASP A 787 -14.52 -10.32 -71.73
CA ASP A 787 -13.66 -9.47 -72.58
C ASP A 787 -12.59 -8.94 -71.62
N ARG A 788 -11.37 -9.44 -71.77
CA ARG A 788 -10.31 -9.32 -70.76
C ARG A 788 -9.42 -8.13 -71.00
N ASP A 789 -9.18 -7.80 -72.27
CA ASP A 789 -8.28 -6.75 -72.70
C ASP A 789 -9.02 -5.47 -73.11
N GLY A 790 -10.34 -5.50 -73.22
CA GLY A 790 -11.19 -4.35 -73.50
C GLY A 790 -11.22 -3.97 -74.97
N ASP A 791 -10.85 -4.89 -75.86
CA ASP A 791 -10.76 -4.66 -77.31
C ASP A 791 -12.13 -4.65 -78.02
N GLY A 792 -13.19 -5.05 -77.32
CA GLY A 792 -14.54 -5.11 -77.86
C GLY A 792 -15.02 -6.53 -78.19
N VAL A 793 -14.13 -7.51 -78.19
CA VAL A 793 -14.32 -8.91 -78.59
C VAL A 793 -14.39 -9.80 -77.33
N TRP A 794 -15.10 -10.93 -77.41
CA TRP A 794 -15.25 -11.84 -76.27
C TRP A 794 -14.13 -12.89 -76.24
N ASP A 795 -13.30 -12.84 -75.20
CA ASP A 795 -12.18 -13.72 -74.89
C ASP A 795 -12.61 -14.91 -74.02
N ASN A 796 -12.92 -16.04 -74.64
CA ASN A 796 -13.14 -17.28 -73.89
C ASN A 796 -11.84 -18.07 -73.80
N PRO A 797 -11.23 -18.21 -72.60
CA PRO A 797 -9.86 -18.73 -72.43
C PRO A 797 -9.66 -20.23 -72.68
N GLN A 798 -10.71 -21.01 -72.97
CA GLN A 798 -10.63 -22.49 -73.01
C GLN A 798 -11.52 -23.16 -74.09
N LEU A 799 -11.94 -22.45 -75.13
CA LEU A 799 -12.80 -23.02 -76.18
C LEU A 799 -12.16 -22.86 -77.57
N GLU A 800 -12.18 -23.93 -78.38
CA GLU A 800 -11.95 -23.86 -79.83
C GLU A 800 -13.13 -23.12 -80.51
N GLN A 801 -12.87 -22.55 -81.68
CA GLN A 801 -13.53 -21.39 -82.33
C GLN A 801 -15.06 -21.33 -82.51
N ASP A 802 -15.90 -22.19 -81.92
CA ASP A 802 -17.36 -22.18 -82.15
C ASP A 802 -18.27 -22.16 -80.89
N GLU A 803 -17.74 -22.06 -79.66
CA GLU A 803 -18.57 -21.87 -78.45
C GLU A 803 -18.41 -20.49 -77.77
N THR A 804 -19.53 -19.79 -77.55
CA THR A 804 -19.56 -18.37 -77.11
C THR A 804 -19.65 -18.16 -75.59
N TRP A 805 -19.85 -19.20 -74.78
CA TRP A 805 -20.06 -19.09 -73.33
C TRP A 805 -19.27 -20.14 -72.55
N THR A 806 -18.65 -19.76 -71.42
CA THR A 806 -17.86 -20.62 -70.54
C THR A 806 -18.47 -20.77 -69.14
N LEU A 807 -18.10 -21.84 -68.43
CA LEU A 807 -18.40 -22.02 -66.99
C LEU A 807 -17.35 -21.38 -66.07
N LEU A 808 -16.31 -20.78 -66.65
CA LEU A 808 -15.26 -20.09 -65.90
C LEU A 808 -15.79 -18.80 -65.28
N GLN A 809 -15.99 -18.85 -63.98
CA GLN A 809 -16.43 -17.73 -63.15
C GLN A 809 -15.29 -16.73 -62.84
N LYS A 810 -14.03 -17.15 -63.02
CA LYS A 810 -12.83 -16.39 -62.63
C LYS A 810 -11.90 -16.18 -63.79
N VAL A 811 -11.35 -14.98 -63.89
CA VAL A 811 -10.41 -14.60 -64.94
C VAL A 811 -9.26 -13.78 -64.37
N GLN A 812 -8.05 -14.03 -64.89
CA GLN A 812 -6.87 -13.24 -64.60
C GLN A 812 -6.69 -12.15 -65.66
N VAL A 813 -6.47 -10.91 -65.23
CA VAL A 813 -6.28 -9.73 -66.09
C VAL A 813 -5.00 -9.00 -65.68
N GLN A 814 -4.10 -8.79 -66.64
CA GLN A 814 -2.86 -8.05 -66.43
C GLN A 814 -3.10 -6.57 -66.74
N VAL A 815 -2.82 -5.66 -65.80
CA VAL A 815 -2.89 -4.21 -66.03
C VAL A 815 -1.51 -3.59 -65.86
N PRO A 816 -0.91 -3.02 -66.93
CA PRO A 816 0.37 -2.32 -66.85
C PRO A 816 0.30 -1.05 -65.98
N PRO A 817 1.42 -0.62 -65.35
CA PRO A 817 1.43 0.60 -64.54
C PRO A 817 1.07 1.85 -65.36
N GLY A 818 0.16 2.67 -64.85
CA GLY A 818 -0.30 3.91 -65.51
C GLY A 818 -1.37 3.72 -66.59
N GLN A 819 -1.84 2.50 -66.82
CA GLN A 819 -2.91 2.20 -67.78
C GLN A 819 -4.22 1.80 -67.08
N GLU A 820 -5.31 1.90 -67.85
CA GLU A 820 -6.65 1.45 -67.49
C GLU A 820 -7.04 0.33 -68.45
N THR A 821 -7.50 -0.79 -67.90
CA THR A 821 -8.04 -1.92 -68.68
C THR A 821 -9.52 -2.05 -68.36
N LYS A 822 -10.36 -2.06 -69.40
CA LYS A 822 -11.80 -2.28 -69.26
C LYS A 822 -12.08 -3.77 -69.37
N VAL A 823 -12.64 -4.36 -68.33
CA VAL A 823 -13.01 -5.76 -68.32
C VAL A 823 -14.52 -5.84 -68.38
N ARG A 824 -15.06 -6.54 -69.37
CA ARG A 824 -16.51 -6.78 -69.47
C ARG A 824 -16.80 -8.24 -69.20
N VAL A 825 -17.79 -8.49 -68.35
CA VAL A 825 -18.37 -9.81 -68.18
C VAL A 825 -19.84 -9.75 -68.55
N GLU A 826 -20.27 -10.72 -69.34
CA GLU A 826 -21.68 -10.98 -69.50
C GLU A 826 -22.03 -12.29 -68.85
N VAL A 827 -23.08 -12.24 -68.03
CA VAL A 827 -23.61 -13.38 -67.31
C VAL A 827 -24.94 -13.76 -67.92
N GLN A 828 -25.07 -14.99 -68.37
CA GLN A 828 -26.32 -15.57 -68.82
C GLN A 828 -26.84 -16.55 -67.78
N ASN A 829 -28.08 -16.39 -67.32
CA ASN A 829 -28.69 -17.34 -66.41
C ASN A 829 -29.26 -18.58 -67.14
N ALA A 830 -29.77 -19.56 -66.36
CA ALA A 830 -30.42 -20.76 -66.92
C ALA A 830 -31.60 -20.45 -67.88
N PHE A 831 -32.22 -19.26 -67.77
CA PHE A 831 -33.35 -18.82 -68.59
C PHE A 831 -32.92 -18.01 -69.82
N LYS A 832 -31.62 -18.00 -70.15
CA LYS A 832 -31.01 -17.25 -71.27
C LYS A 832 -31.09 -15.72 -71.16
N MET A 833 -31.55 -15.18 -70.02
CA MET A 833 -31.47 -13.75 -69.74
C MET A 833 -30.01 -13.39 -69.50
N THR A 834 -29.56 -12.31 -70.10
CA THR A 834 -28.18 -11.85 -69.96
C THR A 834 -28.10 -10.52 -69.24
N LYS A 835 -26.99 -10.31 -68.52
CA LYS A 835 -26.64 -9.02 -67.93
C LYS A 835 -25.16 -8.79 -68.13
N ILE A 836 -24.82 -7.66 -68.72
CA ILE A 836 -23.45 -7.22 -68.93
C ILE A 836 -23.05 -6.32 -67.77
N ARG A 837 -21.84 -6.53 -67.26
CA ARG A 837 -21.18 -5.63 -66.33
C ARG A 837 -19.80 -5.30 -66.88
N GLU A 838 -19.54 -4.01 -67.04
CA GLU A 838 -18.21 -3.47 -67.33
C GLU A 838 -17.62 -3.00 -66.00
N ILE A 839 -16.34 -3.29 -65.79
CA ILE A 839 -15.56 -2.72 -64.71
C ILE A 839 -14.27 -2.15 -65.29
N VAL A 840 -13.83 -1.01 -64.79
CA VAL A 840 -12.56 -0.41 -65.20
C VAL A 840 -11.53 -0.68 -64.12
N LEU A 841 -10.44 -1.36 -64.49
CA LEU A 841 -9.30 -1.63 -63.62
C LEU A 841 -8.20 -0.62 -63.94
N ARG A 842 -7.93 0.29 -63.00
CA ARG A 842 -6.86 1.30 -63.13
C ARG A 842 -5.65 0.95 -62.27
N ARG A 843 -4.46 0.86 -62.85
CA ARG A 843 -3.21 0.75 -62.09
C ARG A 843 -2.49 2.10 -62.07
N PRO A 844 -2.36 2.79 -60.91
CA PRO A 844 -1.65 4.08 -60.83
C PRO A 844 -0.17 3.95 -61.20
N LEU A 845 0.43 5.03 -61.71
CA LEU A 845 1.89 5.10 -61.88
C LEU A 845 2.58 5.01 -60.52
N PRO A 846 3.73 4.33 -60.41
CA PRO A 846 4.52 4.33 -59.18
C PRO A 846 4.95 5.76 -58.85
N ASP A 847 4.59 6.26 -57.66
CA ASP A 847 5.04 7.58 -57.20
C ASP A 847 6.53 7.53 -56.89
N LYS A 848 7.35 8.11 -57.78
CA LYS A 848 8.81 8.15 -57.64
C LYS A 848 9.30 9.14 -56.57
N SER A 849 8.41 9.92 -55.94
CA SER A 849 8.76 10.88 -54.89
C SER A 849 8.77 10.26 -53.47
N ARG A 850 8.36 9.00 -53.33
CA ARG A 850 8.49 8.21 -52.10
C ARG A 850 9.47 7.06 -52.31
N PRO A 851 10.57 6.98 -51.54
CA PRO A 851 11.40 5.79 -51.53
C PRO A 851 10.71 4.78 -50.61
N ASP A 852 9.90 3.89 -51.17
CA ASP A 852 9.40 2.74 -50.41
C ASP A 852 9.93 1.40 -50.93
N PRO A 853 10.36 0.51 -50.02
CA PRO A 853 10.93 -0.78 -50.33
C PRO A 853 9.83 -1.79 -50.67
N VAL A 854 10.11 -2.69 -51.61
CA VAL A 854 9.52 -4.04 -51.70
C VAL A 854 7.98 -4.11 -51.53
N GLY A 855 7.24 -4.04 -52.64
CA GLY A 855 6.04 -4.87 -52.81
C GLY A 855 4.75 -4.48 -52.07
N MET A 856 4.49 -3.21 -51.77
CA MET A 856 3.15 -2.77 -51.35
C MET A 856 2.29 -2.24 -52.51
N ASN A 857 1.63 -3.17 -53.22
CA ASN A 857 0.17 -3.26 -53.25
C ASN A 857 -0.65 -1.94 -53.17
N VAL A 858 -0.45 -1.01 -54.12
CA VAL A 858 -1.32 0.17 -54.31
C VAL A 858 -2.77 -0.33 -54.52
N PRO A 859 -3.75 0.04 -53.67
CA PRO A 859 -5.15 -0.36 -53.87
C PRO A 859 -5.71 0.28 -55.16
N ILE A 860 -6.33 -0.53 -56.01
CA ILE A 860 -6.96 -0.09 -57.26
C ILE A 860 -8.24 0.71 -56.98
N GLU A 861 -8.51 1.73 -57.79
CA GLU A 861 -9.86 2.25 -58.00
C GLU A 861 -10.60 1.33 -58.98
N VAL A 862 -11.52 0.51 -58.47
CA VAL A 862 -12.49 -0.20 -59.31
C VAL A 862 -13.63 0.75 -59.57
N MET A 863 -13.73 1.25 -60.79
CA MET A 863 -14.85 2.12 -61.18
C MET A 863 -16.00 1.25 -61.75
N PRO A 864 -17.21 1.36 -61.18
CA PRO A 864 -18.35 0.50 -61.50
C PRO A 864 -19.01 0.75 -62.85
#